data_AF-A0A8C7CQB0-F1
#
_entry.id   AF-A0A8C7CQB0-F1
#
_cell.length_a   1.000
_cell.length_b   1.000
_cell.length_c   1.000
_cell.angle_alpha   90.00
_cell.angle_beta   90.00
_cell.angle_gamma   90.00
#
_symmetry.space_group_name_H-M   'P 1'
#
loop_
_entity.id
_entity.type
_entity.pdbx_description
1 polymer ?
#
loop_
_entity_poly.entity_id
_entity_poly.type
_entity_poly.pdbx_seq_one_letter_code
_entity_poly.pdbx_strand_id
1 'polypeptide(L)'
;MGVPAFFRWLSRKYSTIVVHCTEERVRECNGVRIPVDTSKPNPNEVEFDNLYLDMNGIIHPCTHPEDKAAPKNEDEMMVAIFEYMDRLFNIVRPRRVLYMAIDGVAPRAKMNQQRSRRFRASKEGVELVEEKSRIREEILGKGGYLPPVEIKERFDSNCITPGTEFMDNLAKCLRYYVADRLSNDPGWRNITVILSDASVPGEGEHKIMDYIRRQRAQPHHDPNTHHCLCGADADLIMLGLATHEPNFTIIREEFKPNQPRPCAMCGQKGHEIKDCQGVAREKQGEHDEFADTMPASEQEFIFIRLCVLREYLERELTMASLPFPFDFERTVDDWVFMCFFVGNDFLPHLPSLEIREGAIDRLVGIYKDVVHKTGGYITENGFVKLESVELIMQAIGVAEDNIFKKRKEDDVRWKLEGPAYMTAGQFAPQALGGRGRPGVVQNARHQAFDMRMQGRDQHNKAGSSDGQDGRGVKRKAEDSDSEPEPEDNVRLWEDGWKQRYYKTKFDVDATDDDFRKKVVKSYVEGLCWVLRYYYQGCASWKWYFPFHYAPFASDFKDIKGMFTDFELGTKPFKPLEQLMGVFPAASGNFLPQTWRSLMSNPESSIIDFYPDDFAIDLNGKKYAWQGVALLPFVDERRLRAALAEVYPNLSPEENKRNSLGSDMLFVGKSHPCCDFIQELYRGESHEVCKAMSLQPDQLIVYCIVMPEKVLKPGDWERGNRGRGNWRPQLGFNSNRQQVHLDQSAFRALGYVHRIGCAWRGIRTQMSSSIKYPATRVSSQLFGWQLALIEVYMEQPLTDV
;
A
#
# COMPACT_ATOMS: atom_id res chain seq x y z
N MET A 1 -12.32 -8.56 -1.79
CA MET A 1 -12.68 -7.40 -0.94
C MET A 1 -11.97 -6.17 -1.46
N GLY A 2 -12.66 -5.05 -1.70
CA GLY A 2 -11.97 -3.80 -1.98
C GLY A 2 -11.78 -3.04 -0.67
N VAL A 3 -10.62 -2.40 -0.49
CA VAL A 3 -10.36 -1.45 0.60
C VAL A 3 -11.54 -0.50 0.86
N PRO A 4 -12.19 0.10 -0.16
CA PRO A 4 -13.34 0.96 0.07
C PRO A 4 -14.59 0.24 0.57
N ALA A 5 -14.77 -1.05 0.24
CA ALA A 5 -15.95 -1.82 0.62
C ALA A 5 -15.90 -2.22 2.10
N PHE A 6 -14.76 -2.74 2.57
CA PHE A 6 -14.58 -3.11 3.97
C PHE A 6 -14.62 -1.88 4.88
N PHE A 7 -13.84 -0.85 4.55
CA PHE A 7 -13.83 0.40 5.33
C PHE A 7 -15.21 1.06 5.38
N ARG A 8 -15.96 1.06 4.27
CA ARG A 8 -17.33 1.59 4.24
C ARG A 8 -18.31 0.78 5.09
N TRP A 9 -18.20 -0.55 5.10
CA TRP A 9 -19.02 -1.38 6.00
C TRP A 9 -18.68 -1.08 7.46
N LEU A 10 -17.38 -1.04 7.79
CA LEU A 10 -16.89 -0.82 9.15
C LEU A 10 -17.29 0.55 9.69
N SER A 11 -17.04 1.62 8.92
CA SER A 11 -17.39 3.00 9.31
C SER A 11 -18.89 3.25 9.39
N ARG A 12 -19.72 2.51 8.63
CA ARG A 12 -21.18 2.57 8.79
C ARG A 12 -21.65 1.87 10.06
N LYS A 13 -21.06 0.71 10.38
CA LYS A 13 -21.47 -0.10 11.54
C LYS A 13 -20.94 0.48 12.85
N TYR A 14 -19.71 0.97 12.87
CA TYR A 14 -19.02 1.50 14.04
C TYR A 14 -18.58 2.95 13.78
N SER A 15 -19.53 3.87 13.66
CA SER A 15 -19.27 5.23 13.18
C SER A 15 -18.30 6.06 14.03
N THR A 16 -18.19 5.79 15.33
CA THR A 16 -17.37 6.58 16.26
C THR A 16 -15.88 6.21 16.25
N ILE A 17 -15.49 5.17 15.50
CA ILE A 17 -14.07 4.81 15.33
C ILE A 17 -13.33 5.84 14.47
N VAL A 18 -14.04 6.59 13.64
CA VAL A 18 -13.48 7.59 12.71
C VAL A 18 -13.50 8.98 13.34
N VAL A 19 -12.36 9.68 13.33
CA VAL A 19 -12.21 11.06 13.81
C VAL A 19 -11.43 11.87 12.79
N HIS A 20 -11.83 13.09 12.48
CA HIS A 20 -11.06 13.97 11.59
C HIS A 20 -9.82 14.52 12.30
N CYS A 21 -8.71 14.58 11.59
CA CYS A 21 -7.47 15.13 12.11
C CYS A 21 -7.54 16.66 12.16
N THR A 22 -7.00 17.24 13.23
CA THR A 22 -6.75 18.67 13.37
C THR A 22 -5.34 18.96 12.87
N GLU A 23 -5.23 19.76 11.82
CA GLU A 23 -3.95 20.12 11.19
C GLU A 23 -3.58 21.58 11.50
N GLU A 24 -2.43 21.80 12.16
CA GLU A 24 -1.85 23.14 12.24
C GLU A 24 -1.20 23.50 10.90
N ARG A 25 -1.52 24.69 10.38
CA ARG A 25 -0.98 25.18 9.11
C ARG A 25 0.11 26.20 9.34
N VAL A 26 1.08 26.23 8.42
CA VAL A 26 2.10 27.28 8.34
C VAL A 26 1.41 28.63 8.27
N ARG A 27 1.79 29.54 9.17
CA ARG A 27 1.22 30.90 9.21
C ARG A 27 2.17 31.85 8.51
N GLU A 28 1.64 32.71 7.67
CA GLU A 28 2.41 33.81 7.09
C GLU A 28 2.14 35.09 7.89
N CYS A 29 3.19 35.70 8.43
CA CYS A 29 3.11 36.96 9.16
C CYS A 29 4.13 37.93 8.55
N ASN A 30 3.65 39.04 7.99
CA ASN A 30 4.48 40.08 7.37
C ASN A 30 5.45 39.56 6.29
N GLY A 31 5.03 38.59 5.47
CA GLY A 31 5.85 37.97 4.43
C GLY A 31 6.87 36.94 4.94
N VAL A 32 6.87 36.64 6.24
CA VAL A 32 7.68 35.58 6.85
C VAL A 32 6.78 34.38 7.12
N ARG A 33 7.14 33.22 6.55
CA ARG A 33 6.49 31.95 6.86
C ARG A 33 6.99 31.42 8.20
N ILE A 34 6.07 31.29 9.15
CA ILE A 34 6.33 30.69 10.46
C ILE A 34 5.99 29.19 10.35
N PRO A 35 7.00 28.29 10.42
CA PRO A 35 6.78 26.86 10.34
C PRO A 35 5.98 26.34 11.54
N VAL A 36 5.35 25.18 11.37
CA VAL A 36 4.66 24.48 12.45
C VAL A 36 5.70 23.95 13.44
N ASP A 37 5.53 24.27 14.72
CA ASP A 37 6.42 23.77 15.77
C ASP A 37 5.89 22.45 16.31
N THR A 38 6.42 21.35 15.76
CA THR A 38 6.02 19.97 16.10
C THR A 38 6.48 19.51 17.48
N SER A 39 7.33 20.29 18.17
CA SER A 39 7.73 20.02 19.56
C SER A 39 6.62 20.34 20.58
N LYS A 40 5.63 21.13 20.18
CA LYS A 40 4.47 21.46 21.02
C LYS A 40 3.50 20.29 21.15
N PRO A 41 2.64 20.30 22.19
CA PRO A 41 1.58 19.30 22.35
C PRO A 41 0.75 19.13 21.07
N ASN A 42 0.34 17.90 20.80
CA ASN A 42 -0.42 17.56 19.61
C ASN A 42 -1.83 18.20 19.67
N PRO A 43 -2.26 18.95 18.62
CA PRO A 43 -3.58 19.58 18.58
C PRO A 43 -4.76 18.59 18.55
N ASN A 44 -4.51 17.31 18.28
CA ASN A 44 -5.53 16.26 18.25
C ASN A 44 -5.89 15.71 19.64
N GLU A 45 -5.40 16.32 20.72
CA GLU A 45 -5.62 15.91 22.11
C GLU A 45 -5.14 14.48 22.45
N VAL A 46 -4.32 13.91 21.57
CA VAL A 46 -3.68 12.60 21.73
C VAL A 46 -2.22 12.72 21.30
N GLU A 47 -1.31 12.27 22.15
CA GLU A 47 0.10 12.13 21.82
C GLU A 47 0.37 10.73 21.26
N PHE A 48 1.30 10.63 20.32
CA PHE A 48 1.72 9.37 19.73
C PHE A 48 3.19 9.13 20.02
N ASP A 49 3.52 7.92 20.45
CA ASP A 49 4.91 7.51 20.66
C ASP A 49 5.57 7.15 19.34
N ASN A 50 4.90 6.31 18.56
CA ASN A 50 5.45 5.71 17.36
C ASN A 50 4.57 6.00 16.15
N LEU A 51 5.16 6.54 15.09
CA LEU A 51 4.56 6.69 13.77
C LEU A 51 5.18 5.68 12.80
N TYR A 52 4.35 4.88 12.16
CA TYR A 52 4.73 3.91 11.15
C TYR A 52 4.19 4.36 9.80
N LEU A 53 5.05 4.45 8.79
CA LEU A 53 4.69 4.84 7.44
C LEU A 53 4.82 3.64 6.51
N ASP A 54 3.69 3.15 5.99
CA ASP A 54 3.70 2.38 4.76
C ASP A 54 3.97 3.33 3.60
N MET A 55 5.22 3.33 3.14
CA MET A 55 5.69 4.26 2.12
C MET A 55 5.05 4.01 0.77
N ASN A 56 4.62 2.78 0.45
CA ASN A 56 3.96 2.50 -0.83
C ASN A 56 2.61 3.22 -0.92
N GLY A 57 1.89 3.32 0.21
CA GLY A 57 0.68 4.15 0.33
C GLY A 57 0.92 5.66 0.13
N ILE A 58 2.17 6.14 0.23
CA ILE A 58 2.56 7.55 0.02
C ILE A 58 3.12 7.77 -1.39
N ILE A 59 4.00 6.89 -1.87
CA ILE A 59 4.68 6.98 -3.17
C ILE A 59 3.66 6.97 -4.31
N HIS A 60 2.64 6.12 -4.24
CA HIS A 60 1.64 6.01 -5.29
C HIS A 60 0.88 7.34 -5.51
N PRO A 61 0.20 7.92 -4.50
CA PRO A 61 -0.46 9.23 -4.65
C PRO A 61 0.47 10.37 -5.07
N CYS A 62 1.73 10.35 -4.65
CA CYS A 62 2.70 11.40 -4.99
C CYS A 62 3.21 11.33 -6.43
N THR A 63 3.20 10.14 -7.05
CA THR A 63 3.72 9.94 -8.42
C THR A 63 2.64 10.02 -9.50
N HIS A 64 1.39 9.69 -9.16
CA HIS A 64 0.24 9.75 -10.06
C HIS A 64 -1.02 10.21 -9.30
N PRO A 65 -1.07 11.49 -8.87
CA PRO A 65 -2.22 12.03 -8.17
C PRO A 65 -3.48 11.99 -9.03
N GLU A 66 -4.62 11.58 -8.47
CA GLU A 66 -5.89 11.53 -9.21
C GLU A 66 -6.43 12.94 -9.54
N ASP A 67 -6.20 13.92 -8.65
CA ASP A 67 -6.82 15.25 -8.70
C ASP A 67 -5.84 16.39 -9.04
N LYS A 68 -4.57 16.07 -9.27
CA LYS A 68 -3.51 17.05 -9.61
C LYS A 68 -2.77 16.61 -10.87
N ALA A 69 -2.05 17.55 -11.48
CA ALA A 69 -1.12 17.19 -12.54
C ALA A 69 -0.04 16.25 -11.99
N ALA A 70 0.29 15.20 -12.74
CA ALA A 70 1.40 14.32 -12.38
C ALA A 70 2.73 15.10 -12.36
N PRO A 71 3.65 14.76 -11.43
CA PRO A 71 5.00 15.34 -11.43
C PRO A 71 5.71 15.13 -12.75
N LYS A 72 6.56 16.10 -13.14
CA LYS A 72 7.24 16.08 -14.44
C LYS A 72 8.44 15.15 -14.50
N ASN A 73 9.08 14.91 -13.36
CA ASN A 73 10.32 14.13 -13.24
C ASN A 73 10.45 13.51 -11.85
N GLU A 74 11.43 12.63 -11.67
CA GLU A 74 11.69 11.98 -10.37
C GLU A 74 11.98 12.98 -9.25
N ASP A 75 12.67 14.11 -9.52
CA ASP A 75 12.97 15.11 -8.50
C ASP A 75 11.70 15.73 -7.90
N GLU A 76 10.73 16.11 -8.74
CA GLU A 76 9.42 16.61 -8.30
C GLU A 76 8.65 15.54 -7.52
N MET A 77 8.78 14.26 -7.90
CA MET A 77 8.17 13.13 -7.14
C MET A 77 8.78 13.02 -5.74
N MET A 78 10.11 13.10 -5.62
CA MET A 78 10.80 13.03 -4.32
C MET A 78 10.38 14.20 -3.42
N VAL A 79 10.28 15.41 -3.96
CA VAL A 79 9.81 16.59 -3.21
C VAL A 79 8.37 16.38 -2.73
N ALA A 80 7.47 15.90 -3.59
CA ALA A 80 6.09 15.60 -3.20
C ALA A 80 6.01 14.55 -2.07
N ILE A 81 6.85 13.49 -2.13
CA ILE A 81 6.97 12.49 -1.07
C ILE A 81 7.42 13.12 0.25
N PHE A 82 8.45 13.98 0.22
CA PHE A 82 8.94 14.67 1.42
C PHE A 82 7.88 15.59 2.04
N GLU A 83 7.18 16.37 1.22
CA GLU A 83 6.10 17.25 1.68
C GLU A 83 4.94 16.45 2.31
N TYR A 84 4.61 15.29 1.74
CA TYR A 84 3.59 14.41 2.29
C TYR A 84 4.00 13.83 3.65
N MET A 85 5.26 13.38 3.76
CA MET A 85 5.81 12.87 5.02
C MET A 85 5.88 13.96 6.10
N ASP A 86 6.30 15.18 5.76
CA ASP A 86 6.30 16.32 6.66
C ASP A 86 4.89 16.61 7.16
N ARG A 87 3.89 16.58 6.27
CA ARG A 87 2.49 16.77 6.63
C ARG A 87 2.01 15.72 7.63
N LEU A 88 2.27 14.44 7.38
CA LEU A 88 1.94 13.37 8.33
C LEU A 88 2.66 13.55 9.67
N PHE A 89 3.95 13.89 9.66
CA PHE A 89 4.72 14.14 10.86
C PHE A 89 4.14 15.32 11.67
N ASN A 90 3.69 16.38 11.00
CA ASN A 90 3.07 17.55 11.65
C ASN A 90 1.74 17.21 12.34
N ILE A 91 0.97 16.27 11.77
CA ILE A 91 -0.32 15.80 12.31
C ILE A 91 -0.09 14.88 13.51
N VAL A 92 0.78 13.88 13.37
CA VAL A 92 0.94 12.81 14.36
C VAL A 92 1.92 13.18 15.47
N ARG A 93 3.00 13.90 15.15
CA ARG A 93 4.07 14.33 16.08
C ARG A 93 4.61 13.18 16.95
N PRO A 94 5.18 12.12 16.35
CA PRO A 94 5.70 10.98 17.12
C PRO A 94 6.76 11.44 18.13
N ARG A 95 6.71 10.90 19.35
CA ARG A 95 7.61 11.29 20.44
C ARG A 95 8.80 10.36 20.64
N ARG A 96 8.77 9.16 20.07
CA ARG A 96 9.79 8.12 20.27
C ARG A 96 10.31 7.56 18.97
N VAL A 97 9.44 7.04 18.10
CA VAL A 97 9.88 6.35 16.87
C VAL A 97 9.17 6.85 15.62
N LEU A 98 9.92 7.06 14.56
CA LEU A 98 9.42 7.11 13.19
C LEU A 98 9.95 5.89 12.41
N TYR A 99 9.06 4.99 12.00
CA TYR A 99 9.42 3.81 11.21
C TYR A 99 8.92 3.99 9.77
N MET A 100 9.82 4.01 8.81
CA MET A 100 9.51 4.15 7.38
C MET A 100 9.73 2.82 6.68
N ALA A 101 8.64 2.18 6.23
CA ALA A 101 8.68 0.88 5.57
C ALA A 101 8.33 1.00 4.09
N ILE A 102 9.28 0.70 3.23
CA ILE A 102 9.07 0.57 1.78
C ILE A 102 8.86 -0.90 1.45
N ASP A 103 7.95 -1.27 0.56
CA ASP A 103 7.82 -2.68 0.16
C ASP A 103 9.16 -3.22 -0.35
N GLY A 104 9.58 -4.37 0.20
CA GLY A 104 10.66 -5.19 -0.30
C GLY A 104 10.13 -6.39 -1.09
N VAL A 105 11.00 -7.37 -1.32
CA VAL A 105 10.59 -8.63 -1.98
C VAL A 105 9.50 -9.30 -1.15
N ALA A 106 8.35 -9.56 -1.76
CA ALA A 106 7.18 -10.12 -1.09
C ALA A 106 7.17 -11.67 -1.19
N PRO A 107 6.41 -12.37 -0.32
CA PRO A 107 6.20 -13.80 -0.46
C PRO A 107 5.52 -14.17 -1.77
N ARG A 108 5.73 -15.40 -2.25
CA ARG A 108 5.19 -15.88 -3.53
C ARG A 108 3.67 -15.74 -3.63
N ALA A 109 2.95 -15.95 -2.53
CA ALA A 109 1.50 -15.73 -2.44
C ALA A 109 1.11 -14.30 -2.88
N LYS A 110 1.82 -13.28 -2.39
CA LYS A 110 1.59 -11.87 -2.78
C LYS A 110 2.08 -11.57 -4.19
N MET A 111 3.21 -12.14 -4.61
CA MET A 111 3.77 -11.91 -5.95
C MET A 111 2.76 -12.21 -7.07
N ASN A 112 1.91 -13.24 -6.91
CA ASN A 112 0.88 -13.55 -7.90
C ASN A 112 -0.19 -12.45 -8.01
N GLN A 113 -0.61 -11.88 -6.87
CA GLN A 113 -1.52 -10.73 -6.83
C GLN A 113 -0.88 -9.50 -7.47
N GLN A 114 0.39 -9.22 -7.12
CA GLN A 114 1.13 -8.11 -7.70
C GLN A 114 1.24 -8.28 -9.22
N ARG A 115 1.63 -9.46 -9.70
CA ARG A 115 1.72 -9.75 -11.14
C ARG A 115 0.41 -9.49 -11.86
N SER A 116 -0.70 -10.02 -11.34
CA SER A 116 -2.04 -9.78 -11.89
C SER A 116 -2.34 -8.28 -12.02
N ARG A 117 -2.05 -7.49 -10.98
CA ARG A 117 -2.24 -6.03 -11.01
C ARG A 117 -1.35 -5.34 -12.05
N ARG A 118 -0.09 -5.74 -12.19
CA ARG A 118 0.89 -5.10 -13.10
C ARG A 118 0.57 -5.40 -14.58
N PHE A 119 0.22 -6.64 -14.91
CA PHE A 119 -0.25 -7.01 -16.25
C PHE A 119 -1.53 -6.27 -16.62
N ARG A 120 -2.49 -6.17 -15.68
CA ARG A 120 -3.72 -5.40 -15.89
C ARG A 120 -3.45 -3.91 -16.12
N ALA A 121 -2.64 -3.28 -15.26
CA ALA A 121 -2.29 -1.87 -15.41
C ALA A 121 -1.58 -1.57 -16.75
N SER A 122 -0.77 -2.52 -17.25
CA SER A 122 -0.17 -2.44 -18.58
C SER A 122 -1.22 -2.52 -19.68
N LYS A 123 -2.12 -3.50 -19.64
CA LYS A 123 -3.19 -3.69 -20.64
C LYS A 123 -4.16 -2.50 -20.68
N GLU A 124 -4.73 -2.13 -19.53
CA GLU A 124 -5.59 -0.94 -19.38
C GLU A 124 -4.85 0.33 -19.84
N GLY A 125 -3.55 0.37 -19.61
CA GLY A 125 -2.68 1.44 -20.05
C GLY A 125 -2.57 1.61 -21.55
N VAL A 126 -2.54 0.51 -22.30
CA VAL A 126 -2.49 0.50 -23.77
C VAL A 126 -3.87 0.83 -24.33
N GLU A 127 -4.90 0.15 -23.83
CA GLU A 127 -6.30 0.37 -24.24
C GLU A 127 -6.73 1.83 -24.05
N LEU A 128 -6.34 2.47 -22.94
CA LEU A 128 -6.64 3.89 -22.69
C LEU A 128 -5.97 4.83 -23.72
N VAL A 129 -4.77 4.51 -24.20
CA VAL A 129 -4.05 5.33 -25.19
C VAL A 129 -4.72 5.21 -26.56
N GLU A 130 -5.08 3.99 -26.95
CA GLU A 130 -5.80 3.72 -28.19
C GLU A 130 -7.18 4.39 -28.19
N GLU A 131 -7.92 4.25 -27.09
CA GLU A 131 -9.23 4.88 -26.89
C GLU A 131 -9.15 6.41 -26.96
N LYS A 132 -8.19 7.02 -26.26
CA LYS A 132 -7.96 8.47 -26.32
C LYS A 132 -7.62 8.93 -27.73
N SER A 133 -6.84 8.16 -28.47
CA SER A 133 -6.45 8.49 -29.86
C SER A 133 -7.67 8.44 -30.78
N ARG A 134 -8.50 7.39 -30.66
CA ARG A 134 -9.74 7.24 -31.44
C ARG A 134 -10.73 8.37 -31.17
N ILE A 135 -11.03 8.66 -29.90
CA ILE A 135 -11.95 9.75 -29.51
C ILE A 135 -11.41 11.11 -29.97
N ARG A 136 -10.09 11.32 -29.88
CA ARG A 136 -9.46 12.55 -30.36
C ARG A 136 -9.68 12.77 -31.86
N GLU A 137 -9.44 11.75 -32.66
CA GLU A 137 -9.66 11.80 -34.12
C GLU A 137 -11.14 12.07 -34.45
N GLU A 138 -12.06 11.43 -33.73
CA GLU A 138 -13.49 11.64 -33.92
C GLU A 138 -13.93 13.09 -33.59
N ILE A 139 -13.47 13.63 -32.46
CA ILE A 139 -13.78 15.00 -32.06
C ILE A 139 -13.21 16.01 -33.07
N LEU A 140 -11.96 15.82 -33.49
CA LEU A 140 -11.33 16.69 -34.49
C LEU A 140 -12.04 16.57 -35.86
N GLY A 141 -12.45 15.37 -36.25
CA GLY A 141 -13.23 15.13 -37.48
C GLY A 141 -14.60 15.80 -37.49
N LYS A 142 -15.23 15.97 -36.32
CA LYS A 142 -16.49 16.71 -36.13
C LYS A 142 -16.28 18.23 -35.98
N GLY A 143 -15.05 18.73 -36.08
CA GLY A 143 -14.72 20.15 -35.93
C GLY A 143 -14.63 20.64 -34.47
N GLY A 144 -14.56 19.72 -33.51
CA GLY A 144 -14.36 20.03 -32.09
C GLY A 144 -12.94 20.52 -31.81
N TYR A 145 -12.78 21.32 -30.77
CA TYR A 145 -11.48 21.85 -30.34
C TYR A 145 -10.92 21.01 -29.18
N LEU A 146 -9.71 20.51 -29.32
CA LEU A 146 -8.98 19.84 -28.24
C LEU A 146 -7.61 20.50 -28.03
N PRO A 147 -7.15 20.59 -26.78
CA PRO A 147 -5.80 21.08 -26.49
C PRO A 147 -4.76 20.19 -27.18
N PRO A 148 -3.59 20.75 -27.59
CA PRO A 148 -2.50 19.99 -28.19
C PRO A 148 -2.12 18.76 -27.37
N VAL A 149 -1.66 17.69 -28.02
CA VAL A 149 -1.14 16.53 -27.29
C VAL A 149 0.13 16.96 -26.57
N GLU A 150 0.07 17.09 -25.25
CA GLU A 150 1.27 17.18 -24.44
C GLU A 150 1.96 15.81 -24.47
N ILE A 151 3.12 15.73 -25.13
CA ILE A 151 4.00 14.57 -25.05
C ILE A 151 4.67 14.61 -23.67
N LYS A 152 3.97 14.15 -22.65
CA LYS A 152 4.59 13.85 -21.35
C LYS A 152 5.10 12.43 -21.38
N GLU A 153 6.35 12.21 -20.97
CA GLU A 153 6.83 10.87 -20.67
C GLU A 153 5.89 10.26 -19.63
N ARG A 154 5.28 9.14 -19.98
CA ARG A 154 4.35 8.45 -19.10
C ARG A 154 5.15 7.84 -17.96
N PHE A 155 4.85 8.24 -16.73
CA PHE A 155 5.36 7.55 -15.55
C PHE A 155 4.80 6.12 -15.50
N ASP A 156 5.66 5.12 -15.67
CA ASP A 156 5.29 3.72 -15.49
C ASP A 156 5.36 3.38 -13.99
N SER A 157 4.18 3.35 -13.35
CA SER A 157 4.01 3.01 -11.92
C SER A 157 4.55 1.63 -11.54
N ASN A 158 4.86 0.77 -12.51
CA ASN A 158 5.52 -0.51 -12.24
C ASN A 158 6.95 -0.31 -11.71
N CYS A 159 7.59 0.86 -11.94
CA CYS A 159 8.87 1.20 -11.34
C CYS A 159 8.86 1.18 -9.79
N ILE A 160 7.68 1.32 -9.17
CA ILE A 160 7.45 1.21 -7.72
C ILE A 160 7.42 -0.28 -7.34
N THR A 161 8.56 -0.96 -7.53
CA THR A 161 8.76 -2.37 -7.22
C THR A 161 10.22 -2.57 -6.78
N PRO A 162 10.49 -3.41 -5.75
CA PRO A 162 11.85 -3.68 -5.30
C PRO A 162 12.79 -4.10 -6.42
N GLY A 163 14.01 -3.58 -6.37
CA GLY A 163 15.05 -3.92 -7.33
C GLY A 163 15.03 -3.07 -8.60
N THR A 164 14.18 -2.05 -8.73
CA THR A 164 14.29 -1.02 -9.79
C THR A 164 15.25 0.10 -9.40
N GLU A 165 15.76 0.85 -10.39
CA GLU A 165 16.65 1.99 -10.14
C GLU A 165 15.95 3.10 -9.35
N PHE A 166 14.68 3.34 -9.66
CA PHE A 166 13.81 4.28 -8.93
C PHE A 166 13.82 4.02 -7.42
N MET A 167 13.67 2.75 -6.99
CA MET A 167 13.62 2.41 -5.56
C MET A 167 14.97 2.57 -4.87
N ASP A 168 16.10 2.29 -5.55
CA ASP A 168 17.45 2.56 -5.03
C ASP A 168 17.71 4.07 -4.88
N ASN A 169 17.25 4.88 -5.84
CA ASN A 169 17.33 6.34 -5.78
C ASN A 169 16.43 6.92 -4.69
N LEU A 170 15.20 6.42 -4.55
CA LEU A 170 14.28 6.78 -3.47
C LEU A 170 14.91 6.51 -2.10
N ALA A 171 15.55 5.34 -1.90
CA ALA A 171 16.23 5.02 -0.65
C ALA A 171 17.34 6.03 -0.32
N LYS A 172 18.16 6.44 -1.30
CA LYS A 172 19.19 7.48 -1.10
C LYS A 172 18.56 8.83 -0.73
N CYS A 173 17.48 9.22 -1.39
CA CYS A 173 16.78 10.46 -1.13
C CYS A 173 16.16 10.48 0.28
N LEU A 174 15.56 9.38 0.72
CA LEU A 174 15.00 9.26 2.06
C LEU A 174 16.08 9.29 3.15
N ARG A 175 17.26 8.71 2.92
CA ARG A 175 18.40 8.84 3.84
C ARG A 175 18.83 10.30 4.00
N TYR A 176 18.88 11.05 2.90
CA TYR A 176 19.15 12.49 2.95
C TYR A 176 18.05 13.24 3.72
N TYR A 177 16.78 12.98 3.42
CA TYR A 177 15.64 13.60 4.09
C TYR A 177 15.68 13.39 5.61
N VAL A 178 15.90 12.16 6.06
CA VAL A 178 16.03 11.85 7.50
C VAL A 178 17.20 12.60 8.13
N ALA A 179 18.35 12.65 7.45
CA ALA A 179 19.52 13.37 7.95
C ALA A 179 19.27 14.89 8.09
N ASP A 180 18.59 15.47 7.11
CA ASP A 180 18.21 16.88 7.13
C ASP A 180 17.23 17.20 8.26
N ARG A 181 16.16 16.39 8.41
CA ARG A 181 15.14 16.59 9.46
C ARG A 181 15.72 16.42 10.86
N LEU A 182 16.52 15.37 11.11
CA LEU A 182 17.20 15.19 12.40
C LEU A 182 18.15 16.34 12.76
N SER A 183 18.69 17.04 11.75
CA SER A 183 19.62 18.16 11.97
C SER A 183 18.92 19.50 12.19
N ASN A 184 17.75 19.70 11.56
CA ASN A 184 17.13 21.02 11.42
C ASN A 184 15.75 21.13 12.07
N ASP A 185 15.03 20.03 12.29
CA ASP A 185 13.66 20.05 12.84
C ASP A 185 13.66 19.75 14.35
N PRO A 186 13.16 20.67 15.19
CA PRO A 186 13.09 20.47 16.64
C PRO A 186 12.27 19.24 17.09
N GLY A 187 11.21 18.88 16.37
CA GLY A 187 10.37 17.72 16.68
C GLY A 187 11.08 16.39 16.45
N TRP A 188 12.11 16.37 15.61
CA TRP A 188 12.90 15.17 15.31
C TRP A 188 14.06 14.96 16.28
N ARG A 189 14.37 15.95 17.12
CA ARG A 189 15.59 15.97 17.94
C ARG A 189 15.79 14.75 18.84
N ASN A 190 14.69 14.22 19.39
CA ASN A 190 14.70 13.16 20.40
C ASN A 190 14.01 11.87 19.93
N ILE A 191 13.71 11.74 18.64
CA ILE A 191 13.14 10.50 18.10
C ILE A 191 14.23 9.59 17.54
N THR A 192 13.91 8.31 17.47
CA THR A 192 14.63 7.31 16.71
C THR A 192 13.95 7.12 15.36
N VAL A 193 14.70 7.18 14.26
CA VAL A 193 14.15 6.97 12.91
C VAL A 193 14.68 5.65 12.36
N ILE A 194 13.79 4.79 11.85
CA ILE A 194 14.14 3.53 11.22
C ILE A 194 13.69 3.58 9.76
N LEU A 195 14.60 3.33 8.84
CA LEU A 195 14.31 3.18 7.41
C LEU A 195 14.50 1.71 7.02
N SER A 196 13.40 1.06 6.68
CA SER A 196 13.38 -0.26 6.06
C SER A 196 13.11 -0.10 4.57
N ASP A 197 14.19 0.05 3.78
CA ASP A 197 14.07 0.27 2.33
C ASP A 197 13.72 -1.01 1.55
N ALA A 198 13.57 -0.88 0.23
CA ALA A 198 13.12 -1.97 -0.64
C ALA A 198 14.12 -3.15 -0.75
N SER A 199 15.35 -2.98 -0.29
CA SER A 199 16.32 -4.08 -0.24
C SER A 199 16.05 -5.05 0.92
N VAL A 200 15.26 -4.63 1.92
CA VAL A 200 14.85 -5.48 3.06
C VAL A 200 13.58 -6.25 2.67
N PRO A 201 13.61 -7.60 2.61
CA PRO A 201 12.45 -8.41 2.21
C PRO A 201 11.23 -8.22 3.11
N GLY A 202 10.05 -8.37 2.51
CA GLY A 202 8.75 -8.25 3.17
C GLY A 202 7.97 -7.02 2.69
N GLU A 203 6.65 -7.14 2.74
CA GLU A 203 5.73 -6.01 2.51
C GLU A 203 5.88 -4.98 3.64
N GLY A 204 5.71 -3.69 3.34
CA GLY A 204 5.93 -2.58 4.26
C GLY A 204 5.09 -2.73 5.54
N GLU A 205 3.80 -3.04 5.38
CA GLU A 205 2.89 -3.31 6.49
C GLU A 205 3.35 -4.48 7.36
N HIS A 206 3.83 -5.58 6.78
CA HIS A 206 4.30 -6.74 7.53
C HIS A 206 5.65 -6.49 8.20
N LYS A 207 6.56 -5.70 7.60
CA LYS A 207 7.80 -5.26 8.26
C LYS A 207 7.50 -4.42 9.50
N ILE A 208 6.48 -3.57 9.43
CA ILE A 208 6.00 -2.80 10.58
C ILE A 208 5.43 -3.74 11.66
N MET A 209 4.56 -4.68 11.30
CA MET A 209 3.98 -5.61 12.27
C MET A 209 5.04 -6.50 12.91
N ASP A 210 6.01 -6.99 12.15
CA ASP A 210 7.17 -7.74 12.66
C ASP A 210 7.95 -6.91 13.69
N TYR A 211 8.20 -5.63 13.40
CA TYR A 211 8.84 -4.73 14.36
C TYR A 211 8.02 -4.59 15.64
N ILE A 212 6.71 -4.33 15.55
CA ILE A 212 5.83 -4.18 16.72
C ILE A 212 5.80 -5.46 17.56
N ARG A 213 5.65 -6.64 16.95
CA ARG A 213 5.65 -7.93 17.67
C ARG A 213 6.99 -8.17 18.38
N ARG A 214 8.11 -7.87 17.73
CA ARG A 214 9.45 -8.01 18.35
C ARG A 214 9.67 -7.03 19.49
N GLN A 215 9.14 -5.80 19.39
CA GLN A 215 9.18 -4.82 20.49
C GLN A 215 8.33 -5.30 21.67
N ARG A 216 7.07 -5.71 21.43
CA ARG A 216 6.16 -6.24 22.46
C ARG A 216 6.73 -7.44 23.21
N ALA A 217 7.53 -8.28 22.53
CA ALA A 217 8.19 -9.43 23.14
C ALA A 217 9.35 -9.05 24.09
N GLN A 218 9.82 -7.79 24.08
CA GLN A 218 10.90 -7.36 24.97
C GLN A 218 10.40 -7.14 26.40
N PRO A 219 11.15 -7.56 27.44
CA PRO A 219 10.75 -7.37 28.85
C PRO A 219 10.55 -5.91 29.27
N HIS A 220 11.15 -4.97 28.54
CA HIS A 220 11.12 -3.53 28.84
C HIS A 220 10.17 -2.76 27.91
N HIS A 221 9.34 -3.45 27.11
CA HIS A 221 8.29 -2.81 26.30
C HIS A 221 7.34 -2.05 27.22
N ASP A 222 6.97 -0.84 26.81
CA ASP A 222 5.92 -0.09 27.48
C ASP A 222 4.56 -0.50 26.89
N PRO A 223 3.70 -1.22 27.64
CA PRO A 223 2.41 -1.69 27.14
C PRO A 223 1.42 -0.55 26.85
N ASN A 224 1.72 0.68 27.25
CA ASN A 224 0.90 1.86 26.97
C ASN A 224 1.40 2.69 25.78
N THR A 225 2.39 2.18 25.02
CA THR A 225 2.90 2.83 23.82
C THR A 225 1.76 3.18 22.86
N HIS A 226 1.69 4.42 22.40
CA HIS A 226 0.68 4.89 21.44
C HIS A 226 1.21 4.74 20.02
N HIS A 227 0.56 3.87 19.23
CA HIS A 227 0.93 3.53 17.87
C HIS A 227 0.04 4.28 16.86
N CYS A 228 0.65 4.92 15.87
CA CYS A 228 -0.03 5.50 14.71
C CYS A 228 0.52 4.89 13.41
N LEU A 229 -0.31 4.17 12.66
CA LEU A 229 0.06 3.56 11.38
C LEU A 229 -0.57 4.32 10.21
N CYS A 230 0.24 4.85 9.30
CA CYS A 230 -0.23 5.50 8.10
C CYS A 230 -0.38 4.49 6.97
N GLY A 231 -1.60 4.39 6.42
CA GLY A 231 -1.88 3.61 5.21
C GLY A 231 -3.37 3.50 4.91
N ALA A 232 -3.70 3.18 3.67
CA ALA A 232 -5.09 3.16 3.20
C ALA A 232 -5.71 1.76 3.21
N ASP A 233 -4.92 0.71 3.31
CA ASP A 233 -5.37 -0.67 3.10
C ASP A 233 -6.28 -1.17 4.24
N ALA A 234 -7.23 -2.03 3.88
CA ALA A 234 -8.18 -2.60 4.84
C ALA A 234 -7.50 -3.61 5.78
N ASP A 235 -6.46 -4.28 5.29
CA ASP A 235 -5.67 -5.27 6.01
C ASP A 235 -4.97 -4.64 7.22
N LEU A 236 -4.64 -3.34 7.17
CA LEU A 236 -4.05 -2.60 8.30
C LEU A 236 -4.93 -2.61 9.56
N ILE A 237 -6.26 -2.66 9.41
CA ILE A 237 -7.19 -2.75 10.55
C ILE A 237 -7.06 -4.13 11.21
N MET A 238 -6.97 -5.19 10.40
CA MET A 238 -6.78 -6.56 10.88
C MET A 238 -5.41 -6.75 11.51
N LEU A 239 -4.37 -6.26 10.86
CA LEU A 239 -3.00 -6.31 11.35
C LEU A 239 -2.85 -5.52 12.66
N GLY A 240 -3.45 -4.32 12.74
CA GLY A 240 -3.48 -3.52 13.95
C GLY A 240 -4.17 -4.23 15.12
N LEU A 241 -5.30 -4.90 14.88
CA LEU A 241 -5.97 -5.73 15.89
C LEU A 241 -5.11 -6.93 16.32
N ALA A 242 -4.46 -7.61 15.36
CA ALA A 242 -3.59 -8.76 15.60
C ALA A 242 -2.31 -8.42 16.40
N THR A 243 -1.95 -7.14 16.53
CA THR A 243 -0.85 -6.74 17.42
C THR A 243 -1.19 -6.87 18.90
N HIS A 244 -2.49 -6.86 19.24
CA HIS A 244 -3.00 -6.73 20.60
C HIS A 244 -2.47 -5.52 21.38
N GLU A 245 -1.93 -4.50 20.72
CA GLU A 245 -1.57 -3.23 21.36
C GLU A 245 -2.85 -2.43 21.65
N PRO A 246 -3.10 -2.00 22.90
CA PRO A 246 -4.35 -1.35 23.27
C PRO A 246 -4.50 0.02 22.60
N ASN A 247 -3.41 0.77 22.45
CA ASN A 247 -3.38 2.14 21.93
C ASN A 247 -2.92 2.16 20.48
N PHE A 248 -3.75 1.67 19.57
CA PHE A 248 -3.44 1.62 18.14
C PHE A 248 -4.41 2.47 17.30
N THR A 249 -3.85 3.34 16.47
CA THR A 249 -4.59 4.23 15.57
C THR A 249 -4.05 4.10 14.15
N ILE A 250 -4.94 4.12 13.16
CA ILE A 250 -4.56 4.21 11.74
C ILE A 250 -4.87 5.61 11.25
N ILE A 251 -3.93 6.25 10.56
CA ILE A 251 -4.14 7.52 9.85
C ILE A 251 -4.23 7.25 8.34
N ARG A 252 -5.22 7.88 7.70
CA ARG A 252 -5.41 7.79 6.25
C ARG A 252 -6.10 9.04 5.73
N GLU A 253 -6.03 9.22 4.41
CA GLU A 253 -6.86 10.22 3.75
C GLU A 253 -8.36 9.82 3.78
N GLU A 254 -9.21 10.83 3.90
CA GLU A 254 -10.65 10.66 3.84
C GLU A 254 -11.12 10.39 2.39
N PHE A 255 -11.77 9.24 2.19
CA PHE A 255 -12.38 8.92 0.91
C PHE A 255 -13.73 9.65 0.76
N LYS A 256 -13.77 10.69 -0.06
CA LYS A 256 -15.01 11.39 -0.44
C LYS A 256 -15.57 10.82 -1.74
N PRO A 257 -16.68 10.05 -1.72
CA PRO A 257 -17.25 9.45 -2.92
C PRO A 257 -17.81 10.51 -3.88
N ASN A 258 -17.85 10.19 -5.17
CA ASN A 258 -18.52 10.96 -6.23
C ASN A 258 -17.99 12.40 -6.43
N GLN A 259 -16.70 12.64 -6.14
CA GLN A 259 -16.10 13.91 -6.50
C GLN A 259 -16.03 14.07 -8.03
N PRO A 260 -16.37 15.26 -8.56
CA PRO A 260 -16.35 15.50 -10.00
C PRO A 260 -14.91 15.55 -10.52
N ARG A 261 -14.51 14.48 -11.22
CA ARG A 261 -13.22 14.37 -11.90
C ARG A 261 -13.20 15.21 -13.18
N PRO A 262 -12.07 15.84 -13.54
CA PRO A 262 -11.92 16.50 -14.83
C PRO A 262 -11.92 15.47 -15.96
N CYS A 263 -12.55 15.81 -17.09
CA CYS A 263 -12.51 14.99 -18.30
C CYS A 263 -11.07 14.83 -18.78
N ALA A 264 -10.61 13.59 -18.92
CA ALA A 264 -9.23 13.29 -19.30
C ALA A 264 -8.90 13.58 -20.79
N MET A 265 -9.87 14.08 -21.57
CA MET A 265 -9.66 14.60 -22.94
C MET A 265 -9.51 16.13 -22.97
N CYS A 266 -10.47 16.87 -22.39
CA CYS A 266 -10.55 18.33 -22.51
C CYS A 266 -10.25 19.09 -21.21
N GLY A 267 -10.06 18.39 -20.09
CA GLY A 267 -9.78 18.96 -18.76
C GLY A 267 -11.00 19.57 -18.03
N GLN A 268 -12.17 19.60 -18.65
CA GLN A 268 -13.38 20.22 -18.07
C GLN A 268 -14.18 19.24 -17.20
N LYS A 269 -14.88 19.72 -16.16
CA LYS A 269 -15.73 18.89 -15.29
C LYS A 269 -17.14 18.71 -15.87
N GLY A 270 -17.84 17.66 -15.43
CA GLY A 270 -19.27 17.45 -15.72
C GLY A 270 -19.59 16.42 -16.81
N HIS A 271 -18.59 15.76 -17.39
CA HIS A 271 -18.77 14.69 -18.38
C HIS A 271 -17.60 13.68 -18.33
N GLU A 272 -17.82 12.46 -18.81
CA GLU A 272 -16.78 11.44 -18.97
C GLU A 272 -16.06 11.56 -20.32
N ILE A 273 -14.94 10.85 -20.51
CA ILE A 273 -14.18 10.83 -21.77
C ILE A 273 -15.10 10.54 -22.98
N LYS A 274 -16.00 9.57 -22.84
CA LYS A 274 -16.94 9.14 -23.89
C LYS A 274 -17.97 10.19 -24.28
N ASP A 275 -18.27 11.12 -23.37
CA ASP A 275 -19.27 12.17 -23.55
C ASP A 275 -18.61 13.52 -23.93
N CYS A 276 -17.29 13.51 -24.20
CA CYS A 276 -16.54 14.71 -24.51
C CYS A 276 -16.89 15.23 -25.91
N GLN A 277 -17.44 16.44 -25.97
CA GLN A 277 -17.78 17.11 -27.24
C GLN A 277 -16.67 18.04 -27.77
N GLY A 278 -15.55 18.18 -27.04
CA GLY A 278 -14.46 19.09 -27.45
C GLY A 278 -14.88 20.57 -27.52
N VAL A 279 -15.78 20.99 -26.64
CA VAL A 279 -16.21 22.40 -26.55
C VAL A 279 -15.10 23.21 -25.89
N ALA A 280 -14.76 24.38 -26.44
CA ALA A 280 -13.79 25.28 -25.83
C ALA A 280 -14.29 25.78 -24.46
N ARG A 281 -13.39 25.93 -23.49
CA ARG A 281 -13.71 26.47 -22.17
C ARG A 281 -14.23 27.91 -22.31
N GLU A 282 -15.35 28.25 -21.68
CA GLU A 282 -15.82 29.64 -21.61
C GLU A 282 -14.76 30.50 -20.88
N LYS A 283 -14.33 31.59 -21.52
CA LYS A 283 -13.42 32.59 -20.92
C LYS A 283 -14.18 33.31 -19.79
N GLN A 284 -13.70 33.21 -18.56
CA GLN A 284 -14.19 33.96 -17.40
C GLN A 284 -13.33 35.22 -17.10
N GLY A 285 -12.23 35.46 -17.85
CA GLY A 285 -11.33 36.60 -17.71
C GLY A 285 -10.28 36.77 -18.83
N GLU A 286 -9.54 37.89 -18.80
CA GLU A 286 -8.56 38.31 -19.84
C GLU A 286 -7.24 37.49 -19.83
N HIS A 287 -6.97 36.70 -18.78
CA HIS A 287 -5.73 35.91 -18.62
C HIS A 287 -5.97 34.45 -18.20
N ASP A 288 -7.14 33.89 -18.51
CA ASP A 288 -7.52 32.52 -18.13
C ASP A 288 -6.74 31.43 -18.87
N GLU A 289 -5.97 31.81 -19.89
CA GLU A 289 -5.11 30.94 -20.70
C GLU A 289 -3.95 30.36 -19.87
N PHE A 290 -3.67 30.93 -18.68
CA PHE A 290 -2.61 30.53 -17.74
C PHE A 290 -3.14 30.20 -16.34
N ALA A 291 -4.45 30.03 -16.14
CA ALA A 291 -5.00 29.59 -14.87
C ALA A 291 -4.75 28.07 -14.70
N ASP A 292 -3.50 27.73 -14.37
CA ASP A 292 -3.11 26.38 -13.95
C ASP A 292 -3.96 26.01 -12.73
N THR A 293 -4.90 25.09 -12.93
CA THR A 293 -5.72 24.42 -11.91
C THR A 293 -6.71 25.30 -11.13
N MET A 294 -8.01 25.00 -11.30
CA MET A 294 -9.00 25.40 -10.29
C MET A 294 -8.63 24.79 -8.93
N PRO A 295 -8.88 25.46 -7.80
CA PRO A 295 -8.48 24.96 -6.48
C PRO A 295 -9.11 23.59 -6.24
N ALA A 296 -8.27 22.55 -6.18
CA ALA A 296 -8.68 21.25 -5.70
C ALA A 296 -9.11 21.40 -4.23
N SER A 297 -10.23 20.76 -3.85
CA SER A 297 -10.58 20.66 -2.43
C SER A 297 -9.40 20.01 -1.71
N GLU A 298 -8.91 20.63 -0.65
CA GLU A 298 -7.79 20.09 0.11
C GLU A 298 -8.17 18.72 0.69
N GLN A 299 -7.26 17.75 0.52
CA GLN A 299 -7.43 16.39 1.00
C GLN A 299 -7.38 16.39 2.53
N GLU A 300 -8.34 15.78 3.20
CA GLU A 300 -8.42 15.73 4.67
C GLU A 300 -7.94 14.37 5.21
N PHE A 301 -7.34 14.36 6.40
CA PHE A 301 -6.94 13.13 7.08
C PHE A 301 -7.94 12.73 8.18
N ILE A 302 -8.10 11.42 8.35
CA ILE A 302 -8.91 10.82 9.41
C ILE A 302 -8.08 9.81 10.20
N PHE A 303 -8.36 9.73 11.50
CA PHE A 303 -7.92 8.66 12.38
C PHE A 303 -8.99 7.58 12.48
N ILE A 304 -8.56 6.32 12.45
CA ILE A 304 -9.34 5.13 12.79
C ILE A 304 -8.80 4.60 14.10
N ARG A 305 -9.58 4.71 15.18
CA ARG A 305 -9.18 4.33 16.54
C ARG A 305 -9.52 2.87 16.80
N LEU A 306 -8.51 2.00 16.82
CA LEU A 306 -8.72 0.57 17.06
C LEU A 306 -9.09 0.26 18.51
N CYS A 307 -8.70 1.10 19.47
CA CYS A 307 -9.18 1.00 20.86
C CYS A 307 -10.72 1.05 20.94
N VAL A 308 -11.34 1.98 20.22
CA VAL A 308 -12.81 2.10 20.15
C VAL A 308 -13.43 0.95 19.36
N LEU A 309 -12.77 0.50 18.29
CA LEU A 309 -13.23 -0.69 17.55
C LEU A 309 -13.24 -1.93 18.46
N ARG A 310 -12.23 -2.10 19.30
CA ARG A 310 -12.15 -3.21 20.26
C ARG A 310 -13.31 -3.19 21.25
N GLU A 311 -13.73 -2.03 21.76
CA GLU A 311 -14.93 -1.92 22.61
C GLU A 311 -16.22 -2.36 21.88
N TYR A 312 -16.35 -2.03 20.59
CA TYR A 312 -17.48 -2.50 19.78
C TYR A 312 -17.44 -4.02 19.61
N LEU A 313 -16.28 -4.55 19.25
CA LEU A 313 -16.07 -5.99 19.07
C LEU A 313 -16.28 -6.75 20.37
N GLU A 314 -15.88 -6.22 21.53
CA GLU A 314 -16.10 -6.85 22.82
C GLU A 314 -17.59 -7.06 23.07
N ARG A 315 -18.40 -6.01 22.87
CA ARG A 315 -19.87 -6.10 23.02
C ARG A 315 -20.49 -7.05 22.01
N GLU A 316 -20.00 -7.03 20.78
CA GLU A 316 -20.57 -7.85 19.71
C GLU A 316 -20.19 -9.33 19.85
N LEU A 317 -18.98 -9.63 20.29
CA LEU A 317 -18.43 -10.98 20.34
C LEU A 317 -18.60 -11.65 21.71
N THR A 318 -19.01 -10.91 22.74
CA THR A 318 -19.39 -11.48 24.04
C THR A 318 -20.41 -12.61 23.86
N MET A 319 -20.13 -13.73 24.51
CA MET A 319 -20.96 -14.93 24.53
C MET A 319 -21.26 -15.30 25.98
N ALA A 320 -22.53 -15.44 26.30
CA ALA A 320 -22.97 -15.91 27.62
C ALA A 320 -23.02 -17.45 27.64
N SER A 321 -22.87 -18.06 28.82
CA SER A 321 -23.03 -19.50 29.02
C SER A 321 -22.05 -20.37 28.23
N LEU A 322 -20.82 -19.89 28.00
CA LEU A 322 -19.75 -20.70 27.43
C LEU A 322 -19.31 -21.81 28.40
N PRO A 323 -18.91 -22.99 27.90
CA PRO A 323 -18.39 -24.08 28.72
C PRO A 323 -16.94 -23.85 29.20
N PHE A 324 -16.33 -22.72 28.86
CA PHE A 324 -14.97 -22.31 29.23
C PHE A 324 -14.91 -20.79 29.48
N PRO A 325 -13.86 -20.26 30.15
CA PRO A 325 -13.73 -18.83 30.42
C PRO A 325 -13.65 -18.00 29.15
N PHE A 326 -14.45 -16.93 29.06
CA PHE A 326 -14.38 -15.98 27.95
C PHE A 326 -13.10 -15.13 28.04
N ASP A 327 -12.34 -15.15 26.97
CA ASP A 327 -11.17 -14.32 26.68
C ASP A 327 -11.45 -13.48 25.42
N PHE A 328 -11.44 -12.16 25.61
CA PHE A 328 -11.70 -11.22 24.52
C PHE A 328 -10.59 -11.23 23.46
N GLU A 329 -9.31 -11.32 23.84
CA GLU A 329 -8.20 -11.28 22.89
C GLU A 329 -8.27 -12.47 21.93
N ARG A 330 -8.58 -13.65 22.45
CA ARG A 330 -8.77 -14.87 21.64
C ARG A 330 -9.96 -14.75 20.68
N THR A 331 -10.97 -13.98 21.05
CA THR A 331 -12.13 -13.74 20.21
C THR A 331 -11.83 -12.72 19.11
N VAL A 332 -10.92 -11.76 19.36
CA VAL A 332 -10.39 -10.85 18.34
C VAL A 332 -9.60 -11.65 17.28
N ASP A 333 -8.77 -12.61 17.70
CA ASP A 333 -8.03 -13.48 16.78
C ASP A 333 -8.94 -14.22 15.82
N ASP A 334 -9.98 -14.84 16.39
CA ASP A 334 -11.00 -15.55 15.64
C ASP A 334 -11.77 -14.63 14.69
N TRP A 335 -12.05 -13.39 15.10
CA TRP A 335 -12.71 -12.40 14.25
C TRP A 335 -11.83 -11.93 13.08
N VAL A 336 -10.54 -11.70 13.32
CA VAL A 336 -9.56 -11.42 12.27
C VAL A 336 -9.50 -12.59 11.27
N PHE A 337 -9.42 -13.82 11.77
CA PHE A 337 -9.40 -15.02 10.94
C PHE A 337 -10.68 -15.19 10.12
N MET A 338 -11.86 -14.91 10.69
CA MET A 338 -13.13 -14.95 9.97
C MET A 338 -13.17 -13.95 8.80
N CYS A 339 -12.54 -12.78 8.97
CA CYS A 339 -12.50 -11.78 7.90
C CYS A 339 -11.73 -12.28 6.67
N PHE A 340 -10.77 -13.20 6.83
CA PHE A 340 -10.03 -13.78 5.70
C PHE A 340 -10.92 -14.56 4.72
N PHE A 341 -12.06 -15.11 5.17
CA PHE A 341 -13.00 -15.83 4.29
C PHE A 341 -13.73 -14.93 3.31
N VAL A 342 -13.92 -13.67 3.67
CA VAL A 342 -14.60 -12.69 2.81
C VAL A 342 -13.66 -12.18 1.71
N GLY A 343 -12.35 -12.35 1.90
CA GLY A 343 -11.28 -12.24 0.92
C GLY A 343 -9.96 -11.85 1.59
N ASN A 344 -8.90 -11.75 0.82
CA ASN A 344 -7.62 -11.15 1.18
C ASN A 344 -6.79 -11.10 -0.10
N ASP A 345 -5.55 -10.62 -0.03
CA ASP A 345 -4.67 -10.57 -1.19
C ASP A 345 -4.13 -11.93 -1.64
N PHE A 346 -4.19 -12.95 -0.79
CA PHE A 346 -3.51 -14.24 -1.01
C PHE A 346 -4.46 -15.33 -1.50
N LEU A 347 -5.75 -15.21 -1.18
CA LEU A 347 -6.79 -16.18 -1.52
C LEU A 347 -7.97 -15.51 -2.23
N PRO A 348 -8.54 -16.14 -3.27
CA PRO A 348 -9.81 -15.71 -3.82
C PRO A 348 -10.93 -15.83 -2.78
N HIS A 349 -11.87 -14.88 -2.81
CA HIS A 349 -13.04 -14.89 -1.93
C HIS A 349 -13.94 -16.09 -2.23
N LEU A 350 -14.55 -16.66 -1.20
CA LEU A 350 -15.54 -17.72 -1.38
C LEU A 350 -16.75 -17.17 -2.17
N PRO A 351 -17.30 -17.90 -3.16
CA PRO A 351 -18.39 -17.39 -4.00
C PRO A 351 -19.64 -16.96 -3.20
N SER A 352 -19.88 -17.59 -2.05
CA SER A 352 -21.03 -17.37 -1.17
C SER A 352 -20.83 -16.24 -0.14
N LEU A 353 -19.66 -15.59 -0.09
CA LEU A 353 -19.36 -14.56 0.92
C LEU A 353 -19.01 -13.20 0.30
N GLU A 354 -19.91 -12.23 0.43
CA GLU A 354 -19.66 -10.84 0.09
C GLU A 354 -20.00 -9.88 1.23
N ILE A 355 -19.11 -8.92 1.53
CA ILE A 355 -19.34 -7.89 2.58
C ILE A 355 -20.67 -7.16 2.38
N ARG A 356 -21.00 -6.85 1.12
CA ARG A 356 -22.21 -6.08 0.77
C ARG A 356 -23.51 -6.81 1.14
N GLU A 357 -23.44 -8.13 1.34
CA GLU A 357 -24.56 -9.02 1.66
C GLU A 357 -24.60 -9.40 3.15
N GLY A 358 -23.79 -8.74 4.00
CA GLY A 358 -23.73 -9.03 5.43
C GLY A 358 -22.98 -10.32 5.75
N ALA A 359 -21.99 -10.72 4.93
CA ALA A 359 -21.21 -11.93 5.15
C ALA A 359 -20.52 -11.97 6.52
N ILE A 360 -19.96 -10.86 6.99
CA ILE A 360 -19.28 -10.80 8.30
C ILE A 360 -20.29 -11.01 9.44
N ASP A 361 -21.47 -10.40 9.38
CA ASP A 361 -22.51 -10.56 10.40
C ASP A 361 -23.01 -12.01 10.46
N ARG A 362 -23.16 -12.66 9.30
CA ARG A 362 -23.49 -14.09 9.21
C ARG A 362 -22.38 -14.96 9.81
N LEU A 363 -21.12 -14.68 9.49
CA LEU A 363 -19.97 -15.41 10.03
C LEU A 363 -19.91 -15.30 11.55
N VAL A 364 -20.11 -14.11 12.12
CA VAL A 364 -20.16 -13.92 13.58
C VAL A 364 -21.27 -14.76 14.22
N GLY A 365 -22.45 -14.84 13.61
CA GLY A 365 -23.54 -15.70 14.10
C GLY A 365 -23.15 -17.19 14.11
N ILE A 366 -22.63 -17.69 13.00
CA ILE A 366 -22.18 -19.09 12.86
C ILE A 366 -21.04 -19.40 13.84
N TYR A 367 -20.08 -18.48 13.97
CA TYR A 367 -18.96 -18.60 14.88
C TYR A 367 -19.39 -18.80 16.32
N LYS A 368 -20.32 -17.97 16.81
CA LYS A 368 -20.84 -18.11 18.17
C LYS A 368 -21.43 -19.51 18.37
N ASP A 369 -22.25 -19.99 17.45
CA ASP A 369 -22.84 -21.33 17.54
C ASP A 369 -21.78 -22.44 17.54
N VAL A 370 -20.73 -22.31 16.71
CA VAL A 370 -19.63 -23.28 16.64
C VAL A 370 -18.83 -23.30 17.93
N VAL A 371 -18.48 -22.14 18.49
CA VAL A 371 -17.72 -22.03 19.75
C VAL A 371 -18.47 -22.68 20.92
N HIS A 372 -19.79 -22.50 21.01
CA HIS A 372 -20.61 -23.18 22.02
C HIS A 372 -20.59 -24.71 21.86
N LYS A 373 -20.56 -25.21 20.62
CA LYS A 373 -20.55 -26.65 20.32
C LYS A 373 -19.19 -27.30 20.53
N THR A 374 -18.10 -26.64 20.12
CA THR A 374 -16.74 -27.19 20.19
C THR A 374 -16.09 -27.01 21.55
N GLY A 375 -16.56 -26.04 22.34
CA GLY A 375 -15.97 -25.73 23.65
C GLY A 375 -14.59 -25.07 23.55
N GLY A 376 -14.30 -24.35 22.46
CA GLY A 376 -13.08 -23.54 22.36
C GLY A 376 -13.02 -22.63 21.13
N TYR A 377 -12.07 -21.70 21.16
CA TYR A 377 -11.73 -20.78 20.06
C TYR A 377 -11.22 -21.51 18.82
N ILE A 378 -11.40 -20.89 17.63
CA ILE A 378 -11.05 -21.49 16.33
C ILE A 378 -9.58 -21.26 15.93
N THR A 379 -8.92 -20.29 16.56
CA THR A 379 -7.49 -20.00 16.39
C THR A 379 -6.74 -20.01 17.71
N GLU A 380 -5.42 -20.18 17.64
CA GLU A 380 -4.51 -20.12 18.78
C GLU A 380 -3.12 -19.66 18.35
N ASN A 381 -2.71 -18.45 18.73
CA ASN A 381 -1.36 -17.92 18.48
C ASN A 381 -0.90 -18.06 17.02
N GLY A 382 -1.78 -17.82 16.05
CA GLY A 382 -1.46 -17.98 14.62
C GLY A 382 -1.70 -19.38 14.04
N PHE A 383 -2.16 -20.34 14.83
CA PHE A 383 -2.54 -21.69 14.38
C PHE A 383 -4.05 -21.87 14.31
N VAL A 384 -4.51 -22.65 13.33
CA VAL A 384 -5.94 -22.85 13.04
C VAL A 384 -6.41 -24.22 13.56
N LYS A 385 -7.55 -24.27 14.25
CA LYS A 385 -8.23 -25.52 14.60
C LYS A 385 -9.16 -25.94 13.46
N LEU A 386 -8.64 -26.76 12.55
CA LEU A 386 -9.32 -27.15 11.31
C LEU A 386 -10.68 -27.83 11.53
N GLU A 387 -10.87 -28.56 12.63
CA GLU A 387 -12.17 -29.15 12.98
C GLU A 387 -13.27 -28.08 13.16
N SER A 388 -12.93 -26.97 13.80
CA SER A 388 -13.88 -25.88 14.01
C SER A 388 -14.14 -25.11 12.71
N VAL A 389 -13.11 -24.95 11.87
CA VAL A 389 -13.27 -24.36 10.53
C VAL A 389 -14.19 -25.21 9.66
N GLU A 390 -14.08 -26.54 9.74
CA GLU A 390 -14.96 -27.45 9.02
C GLU A 390 -16.43 -27.22 9.39
N LEU A 391 -16.73 -27.09 10.69
CA LEU A 391 -18.10 -26.81 11.15
C LEU A 391 -18.63 -25.46 10.65
N ILE A 392 -17.80 -24.42 10.63
CA ILE A 392 -18.16 -23.12 10.06
C ILE A 392 -18.46 -23.27 8.56
N MET A 393 -17.59 -23.94 7.82
CA MET A 393 -17.76 -24.13 6.37
C MET A 393 -18.99 -24.97 6.02
N GLN A 394 -19.27 -26.03 6.79
CA GLN A 394 -20.48 -26.83 6.62
C GLN A 394 -21.74 -26.00 6.89
N ALA A 395 -21.74 -25.15 7.93
CA ALA A 395 -22.86 -24.26 8.21
C ALA A 395 -23.09 -23.23 7.09
N ILE A 396 -22.02 -22.67 6.50
CA ILE A 396 -22.11 -21.80 5.32
C ILE A 396 -22.61 -22.61 4.12
N GLY A 397 -22.09 -23.82 3.92
CA GLY A 397 -22.45 -24.77 2.87
C GLY A 397 -23.94 -25.03 2.76
N VAL A 398 -24.63 -25.14 3.90
CA VAL A 398 -26.10 -25.30 3.96
C VAL A 398 -26.85 -24.05 3.46
N ALA A 399 -26.24 -22.86 3.59
CA ALA A 399 -26.85 -21.60 3.20
C ALA A 399 -26.51 -21.14 1.77
N GLU A 400 -25.55 -21.77 1.07
CA GLU A 400 -25.03 -21.31 -0.22
C GLU A 400 -26.13 -21.13 -1.28
N ASP A 401 -27.00 -22.15 -1.44
CA ASP A 401 -28.07 -22.13 -2.43
C ASP A 401 -29.04 -20.97 -2.23
N ASN A 402 -29.42 -20.72 -0.97
CA ASN A 402 -30.28 -19.59 -0.61
C ASN A 402 -29.58 -18.24 -0.79
N ILE A 403 -28.27 -18.17 -0.53
CA ILE A 403 -27.47 -16.95 -0.75
C ILE A 403 -27.47 -16.60 -2.24
N PHE A 404 -27.22 -17.57 -3.12
CA PHE A 404 -27.17 -17.33 -4.56
C PHE A 404 -28.52 -16.93 -5.16
N LYS A 405 -29.61 -17.59 -4.73
CA LYS A 405 -30.97 -17.22 -5.14
C LYS A 405 -31.32 -15.79 -4.71
N LYS A 406 -31.08 -15.46 -3.44
CA LYS A 406 -31.33 -14.11 -2.90
C LYS A 406 -30.50 -13.04 -3.61
N ARG A 407 -29.22 -13.31 -3.90
CA ARG A 407 -28.35 -12.39 -4.66
C ARG A 407 -28.96 -12.07 -6.02
N LYS A 408 -29.44 -13.08 -6.74
CA LYS A 408 -30.09 -12.88 -8.05
C LYS A 408 -31.38 -12.07 -7.93
N GLU A 409 -32.22 -12.36 -6.93
CA GLU A 409 -33.44 -11.59 -6.67
C GLU A 409 -33.15 -10.12 -6.36
N ASP A 410 -32.13 -9.86 -5.52
CA ASP A 410 -31.70 -8.51 -5.15
C ASP A 410 -31.15 -7.74 -6.37
N ASP A 411 -30.37 -8.40 -7.23
CA ASP A 411 -29.87 -7.82 -8.49
C ASP A 411 -31.01 -7.48 -9.46
N VAL A 412 -32.00 -8.37 -9.62
CA VAL A 412 -33.17 -8.13 -10.47
C VAL A 412 -34.00 -6.96 -9.92
N ARG A 413 -34.25 -6.92 -8.61
CA ARG A 413 -34.97 -5.83 -7.95
C ARG A 413 -34.26 -4.49 -8.16
N TRP A 414 -32.94 -4.45 -7.97
CA TRP A 414 -32.14 -3.24 -8.20
C TRP A 414 -32.23 -2.72 -9.63
N LYS A 415 -32.25 -3.62 -10.63
CA LYS A 415 -32.40 -3.25 -12.04
C LYS A 415 -33.79 -2.68 -12.37
N LEU A 416 -34.84 -3.19 -11.74
CA LEU A 416 -36.23 -2.77 -11.98
C LEU A 416 -36.57 -1.44 -11.28
N GLU A 417 -36.13 -1.26 -10.04
CA GLU A 417 -36.59 -0.15 -9.19
C GLU A 417 -35.59 1.02 -9.12
N GLY A 418 -34.34 0.82 -9.55
CA GLY A 418 -33.25 1.77 -9.30
C GLY A 418 -32.95 1.92 -7.79
N PRO A 419 -31.97 2.77 -7.39
CA PRO A 419 -31.73 3.03 -5.97
C PRO A 419 -33.00 3.60 -5.32
N ALA A 420 -33.45 2.98 -4.21
CA ALA A 420 -34.61 3.42 -3.46
C ALA A 420 -34.45 4.88 -3.01
N TYR A 421 -35.01 5.79 -3.80
CA TYR A 421 -35.08 7.20 -3.47
C TYR A 421 -36.20 7.38 -2.45
N MET A 422 -35.89 7.84 -1.22
CA MET A 422 -36.91 8.16 -0.24
C MET A 422 -37.77 9.33 -0.75
N THR A 423 -38.97 9.01 -1.24
CA THR A 423 -39.87 9.97 -1.90
C THR A 423 -40.64 10.89 -0.96
N ALA A 424 -40.36 10.91 0.35
CA ALA A 424 -41.04 11.82 1.27
C ALA A 424 -40.21 12.14 2.52
N GLY A 425 -40.14 13.43 2.85
CA GLY A 425 -39.50 13.98 4.04
C GLY A 425 -39.00 15.41 3.81
N GLN A 426 -38.79 16.18 4.88
CA GLN A 426 -38.32 17.58 4.85
C GLN A 426 -36.93 17.78 4.18
N PHE A 427 -36.29 16.67 3.78
CA PHE A 427 -35.00 16.59 3.08
C PHE A 427 -35.11 16.11 1.62
N ALA A 428 -36.34 15.92 1.10
CA ALA A 428 -36.53 15.68 -0.33
C ALA A 428 -36.16 16.97 -1.10
N PRO A 429 -35.30 16.91 -2.14
CA PRO A 429 -34.96 18.09 -2.92
C PRO A 429 -36.20 18.61 -3.63
N GLN A 430 -36.55 19.85 -3.33
CA GLN A 430 -37.55 20.58 -4.06
C GLN A 430 -36.90 21.27 -5.26
N ALA A 431 -37.62 21.33 -6.38
CA ALA A 431 -37.22 22.13 -7.53
C ALA A 431 -37.02 23.59 -7.12
N LEU A 432 -35.91 24.19 -7.54
CA LEU A 432 -35.61 25.61 -7.33
C LEU A 432 -36.72 26.48 -7.94
N GLY A 433 -37.48 27.19 -7.09
CA GLY A 433 -38.55 28.10 -7.50
C GLY A 433 -39.82 28.08 -6.63
N GLY A 434 -39.97 27.08 -5.75
CA GLY A 434 -41.12 27.00 -4.83
C GLY A 434 -41.05 28.03 -3.69
N ARG A 435 -42.07 28.88 -3.55
CA ARG A 435 -42.21 29.83 -2.44
C ARG A 435 -42.55 29.11 -1.14
N GLY A 436 -41.55 28.61 -0.42
CA GLY A 436 -41.70 28.10 0.94
C GLY A 436 -40.35 27.98 1.63
N ARG A 437 -40.01 28.91 2.54
CA ARG A 437 -38.85 28.76 3.44
C ARG A 437 -39.17 27.69 4.49
N PRO A 438 -38.32 26.67 4.71
CA PRO A 438 -38.48 25.78 5.84
C PRO A 438 -38.19 26.53 7.16
N GLY A 439 -39.07 26.38 8.14
CA GLY A 439 -38.90 26.93 9.50
C GLY A 439 -37.77 26.22 10.25
N VAL A 440 -37.11 26.98 11.16
CA VAL A 440 -35.98 26.51 11.98
C VAL A 440 -36.43 25.41 12.95
N VAL A 441 -35.71 24.28 12.93
CA VAL A 441 -35.93 23.15 13.85
C VAL A 441 -35.50 23.56 15.25
N GLN A 442 -36.45 23.75 16.17
CA GLN A 442 -36.15 24.17 17.55
C GLN A 442 -35.86 22.99 18.50
N ASN A 443 -36.27 21.76 18.17
CA ASN A 443 -35.98 20.60 19.03
C ASN A 443 -36.05 19.25 18.29
N ALA A 444 -34.90 18.72 17.89
CA ALA A 444 -34.77 17.50 17.07
C ALA A 444 -35.39 16.24 17.73
N ARG A 445 -35.48 16.22 19.06
CA ARG A 445 -35.97 15.05 19.82
C ARG A 445 -37.49 14.92 19.79
N HIS A 446 -38.22 16.03 19.71
CA HIS A 446 -39.68 16.04 19.64
C HIS A 446 -40.16 15.65 18.23
N GLN A 447 -39.46 16.15 17.19
CA GLN A 447 -39.78 15.83 15.80
C GLN A 447 -39.54 14.34 15.47
N ALA A 448 -38.51 13.73 16.08
CA ALA A 448 -38.25 12.29 15.97
C ALA A 448 -39.29 11.42 16.70
N PHE A 449 -39.96 11.94 17.73
CA PHE A 449 -41.07 11.28 18.42
C PHE A 449 -42.35 11.33 17.57
N ASP A 450 -42.67 12.49 16.99
CA ASP A 450 -43.84 12.66 16.11
C ASP A 450 -43.74 11.82 14.82
N MET A 451 -42.54 11.73 14.23
CA MET A 451 -42.27 10.85 13.09
C MET A 451 -42.48 9.36 13.42
N ARG A 452 -42.21 8.96 14.67
CA ARG A 452 -42.43 7.59 15.15
C ARG A 452 -43.91 7.28 15.40
N MET A 453 -44.70 8.29 15.78
CA MET A 453 -46.14 8.14 15.98
C MET A 453 -46.91 8.12 14.65
N GLN A 454 -46.50 8.90 13.65
CA GLN A 454 -47.13 8.92 12.32
C GLN A 454 -46.93 7.64 11.50
N GLY A 455 -45.89 6.85 11.79
CA GLY A 455 -45.65 5.55 11.14
C GLY A 455 -46.61 4.43 11.54
N ARG A 456 -47.49 4.65 12.53
CA ARG A 456 -48.40 3.60 13.06
C ARG A 456 -49.82 3.66 12.47
N ASP A 457 -50.21 4.74 11.81
CA ASP A 457 -51.58 4.98 11.33
C ASP A 457 -51.80 4.83 9.81
N GLN A 458 -50.78 4.40 9.04
CA GLN A 458 -50.88 4.29 7.57
C GLN A 458 -51.24 2.89 7.02
N HIS A 459 -51.80 2.00 7.84
CA HIS A 459 -52.48 0.79 7.36
C HIS A 459 -54.00 0.95 7.40
N ASN A 460 -54.54 1.87 6.59
CA ASN A 460 -55.91 1.78 6.02
C ASN A 460 -56.27 3.06 5.23
N LYS A 461 -56.27 2.98 3.90
CA LYS A 461 -57.36 3.42 2.98
C LYS A 461 -56.86 3.53 1.54
N ALA A 462 -57.43 2.71 0.68
CA ALA A 462 -57.50 2.93 -0.76
C ALA A 462 -58.58 4.00 -1.06
N GLY A 463 -58.32 4.90 -2.01
CA GLY A 463 -59.29 5.90 -2.47
C GLY A 463 -58.78 6.72 -3.65
N SER A 464 -59.52 6.66 -4.75
CA SER A 464 -59.33 7.30 -6.05
C SER A 464 -59.58 8.82 -6.05
N SER A 465 -58.86 9.60 -6.87
CA SER A 465 -59.45 10.70 -7.66
C SER A 465 -58.51 11.24 -8.76
N ASP A 466 -59.09 11.45 -9.94
CA ASP A 466 -58.57 12.10 -11.14
C ASP A 466 -58.04 13.54 -10.94
N GLY A 467 -57.11 13.94 -11.81
CA GLY A 467 -56.65 15.33 -11.97
C GLY A 467 -55.63 15.49 -13.11
N GLN A 468 -56.06 16.15 -14.18
CA GLN A 468 -55.42 16.28 -15.49
C GLN A 468 -54.26 17.30 -15.57
N ASP A 469 -53.32 16.96 -16.46
CA ASP A 469 -52.48 17.81 -17.33
C ASP A 469 -51.25 18.61 -16.82
N GLY A 470 -50.15 18.37 -17.55
CA GLY A 470 -48.87 19.09 -17.48
C GLY A 470 -47.76 18.37 -18.25
N ARG A 471 -47.94 18.18 -19.58
CA ARG A 471 -47.01 17.46 -20.48
C ARG A 471 -45.62 18.10 -20.51
N GLY A 472 -44.65 17.46 -19.83
CA GLY A 472 -43.23 17.53 -20.17
C GLY A 472 -42.86 16.33 -21.03
N VAL A 473 -42.34 16.58 -22.24
CA VAL A 473 -41.96 15.54 -23.22
C VAL A 473 -40.94 14.58 -22.61
N LYS A 474 -41.38 13.37 -22.24
CA LYS A 474 -40.51 12.22 -22.00
C LYS A 474 -39.76 11.93 -23.30
N ARG A 475 -38.43 12.04 -23.27
CA ARG A 475 -37.58 11.38 -24.28
C ARG A 475 -37.90 9.88 -24.23
N LYS A 476 -38.14 9.29 -25.40
CA LYS A 476 -38.38 7.85 -25.56
C LYS A 476 -37.21 7.07 -24.95
N ALA A 477 -37.55 6.02 -24.22
CA ALA A 477 -36.61 5.07 -23.63
C ALA A 477 -36.18 4.01 -24.67
N GLU A 478 -35.56 4.45 -25.77
CA GLU A 478 -35.07 3.53 -26.82
C GLU A 478 -33.61 3.79 -27.25
N ASP A 479 -32.85 4.59 -26.49
CA ASP A 479 -31.42 4.87 -26.78
C ASP A 479 -30.54 4.60 -25.54
N SER A 480 -30.85 3.53 -24.80
CA SER A 480 -29.89 2.96 -23.84
C SER A 480 -29.01 2.00 -24.60
N ASP A 481 -27.92 2.53 -25.16
CA ASP A 481 -26.81 1.82 -25.78
C ASP A 481 -26.01 1.03 -24.71
N SER A 482 -26.72 0.25 -23.89
CA SER A 482 -26.12 -0.67 -22.94
C SER A 482 -25.77 -1.93 -23.72
N GLU A 483 -24.46 -2.14 -23.94
CA GLU A 483 -23.96 -3.41 -24.44
C GLU A 483 -24.63 -4.58 -23.69
N PRO A 484 -25.03 -5.66 -24.40
CA PRO A 484 -25.64 -6.81 -23.77
C PRO A 484 -24.72 -7.33 -22.66
N GLU A 485 -25.25 -7.44 -21.44
CA GLU A 485 -24.47 -8.01 -20.34
C GLU A 485 -23.99 -9.41 -20.73
N PRO A 486 -22.70 -9.74 -20.51
CA PRO A 486 -22.17 -11.04 -20.88
C PRO A 486 -22.95 -12.15 -20.15
N GLU A 487 -23.32 -13.20 -20.89
CA GLU A 487 -24.06 -14.33 -20.33
C GLU A 487 -23.26 -15.02 -19.20
N ASP A 488 -23.81 -15.01 -17.99
CA ASP A 488 -23.25 -15.78 -16.88
C ASP A 488 -23.58 -17.26 -17.05
N ASN A 489 -22.64 -18.01 -17.63
CA ASN A 489 -22.78 -19.44 -17.91
C ASN A 489 -22.87 -20.30 -16.64
N VAL A 490 -22.41 -19.82 -15.49
CA VAL A 490 -22.40 -20.59 -14.23
C VAL A 490 -23.81 -20.66 -13.64
N ARG A 491 -24.57 -19.55 -13.67
CA ARG A 491 -25.93 -19.46 -13.14
C ARG A 491 -26.03 -20.00 -11.71
N LEU A 492 -25.40 -19.30 -10.77
CA LEU A 492 -25.32 -19.74 -9.36
C LEU A 492 -26.69 -19.89 -8.68
N TRP A 493 -27.73 -19.24 -9.21
CA TRP A 493 -29.10 -19.26 -8.67
C TRP A 493 -29.95 -20.46 -9.16
N GLU A 494 -29.44 -21.29 -10.06
CA GLU A 494 -30.15 -22.45 -10.64
C GLU A 494 -29.54 -23.78 -10.20
N ASP A 495 -30.36 -24.81 -10.04
CA ASP A 495 -29.91 -26.17 -9.74
C ASP A 495 -28.80 -26.62 -10.70
N GLY A 496 -27.82 -27.36 -10.16
CA GLY A 496 -26.65 -27.77 -10.92
C GLY A 496 -25.53 -26.71 -11.02
N TRP A 497 -25.63 -25.61 -10.27
CA TRP A 497 -24.66 -24.51 -10.27
C TRP A 497 -23.24 -24.96 -9.94
N LYS A 498 -23.10 -25.94 -9.03
CA LYS A 498 -21.79 -26.43 -8.59
C LYS A 498 -21.05 -27.15 -9.70
N GLN A 499 -21.75 -27.98 -10.46
CA GLN A 499 -21.21 -28.69 -11.62
C GLN A 499 -20.79 -27.71 -12.71
N ARG A 500 -21.65 -26.74 -13.03
CA ARG A 500 -21.33 -25.69 -14.01
C ARG A 500 -20.13 -24.85 -13.57
N TYR A 501 -20.05 -24.49 -12.30
CA TYR A 501 -18.93 -23.72 -11.77
C TYR A 501 -17.59 -24.43 -11.97
N TYR A 502 -17.47 -25.69 -11.52
CA TYR A 502 -16.22 -26.43 -11.66
C TYR A 502 -15.86 -26.70 -13.13
N LYS A 503 -16.86 -26.98 -13.98
CA LYS A 503 -16.63 -27.17 -15.41
C LYS A 503 -16.21 -25.89 -16.12
N THR A 504 -16.80 -24.74 -15.80
CA THR A 504 -16.48 -23.47 -16.46
C THR A 504 -15.20 -22.84 -15.92
N LYS A 505 -14.95 -22.90 -14.61
CA LYS A 505 -13.85 -22.17 -13.96
C LYS A 505 -12.56 -22.98 -13.83
N PHE A 506 -12.66 -24.31 -13.76
CA PHE A 506 -11.50 -25.19 -13.61
C PHE A 506 -11.33 -26.19 -14.77
N ASP A 507 -12.29 -26.24 -15.70
CA ASP A 507 -12.37 -27.24 -16.79
C ASP A 507 -12.35 -28.70 -16.29
N VAL A 508 -12.99 -28.96 -15.14
CA VAL A 508 -13.05 -30.29 -14.54
C VAL A 508 -14.48 -30.82 -14.52
N ASP A 509 -14.63 -32.13 -14.70
CA ASP A 509 -15.92 -32.79 -14.59
C ASP A 509 -16.46 -32.74 -13.16
N ALA A 510 -17.79 -32.72 -13.03
CA ALA A 510 -18.48 -32.72 -11.76
C ALA A 510 -18.17 -33.93 -10.86
N THR A 511 -17.72 -35.03 -11.45
CA THR A 511 -17.41 -36.29 -10.78
C THR A 511 -16.01 -36.33 -10.16
N ASP A 512 -15.15 -35.34 -10.43
CA ASP A 512 -13.78 -35.31 -9.93
C ASP A 512 -13.71 -34.75 -8.49
N ASP A 513 -14.08 -35.61 -7.54
CA ASP A 513 -13.99 -35.33 -6.11
C ASP A 513 -12.55 -35.10 -5.65
N ASP A 514 -11.57 -35.75 -6.27
CA ASP A 514 -10.17 -35.65 -5.90
C ASP A 514 -9.59 -34.27 -6.27
N PHE A 515 -9.99 -33.71 -7.42
CA PHE A 515 -9.66 -32.35 -7.77
C PHE A 515 -10.25 -31.35 -6.78
N ARG A 516 -11.52 -31.49 -6.39
CA ARG A 516 -12.14 -30.61 -5.40
C ARG A 516 -11.43 -30.67 -4.06
N LYS A 517 -11.08 -31.87 -3.59
CA LYS A 517 -10.26 -32.08 -2.39
C LYS A 517 -8.89 -31.41 -2.51
N LYS A 518 -8.26 -31.45 -3.69
CA LYS A 518 -6.99 -30.76 -3.95
C LYS A 518 -7.12 -29.24 -3.82
N VAL A 519 -8.17 -28.64 -4.40
CA VAL A 519 -8.43 -27.19 -4.28
C VAL A 519 -8.68 -26.81 -2.83
N VAL A 520 -9.51 -27.57 -2.10
CA VAL A 520 -9.80 -27.36 -0.68
C VAL A 520 -8.53 -27.47 0.16
N LYS A 521 -7.70 -28.50 -0.06
CA LYS A 521 -6.42 -28.66 0.63
C LYS A 521 -5.53 -27.42 0.47
N SER A 522 -5.33 -26.96 -0.77
CA SER A 522 -4.53 -25.75 -1.01
C SER A 522 -5.17 -24.49 -0.42
N TYR A 523 -6.50 -24.40 -0.35
CA TYR A 523 -7.17 -23.27 0.28
C TYR A 523 -7.00 -23.28 1.81
N VAL A 524 -7.10 -24.46 2.44
CA VAL A 524 -6.87 -24.66 3.87
C VAL A 524 -5.41 -24.34 4.24
N GLU A 525 -4.46 -24.79 3.44
CA GLU A 525 -3.05 -24.39 3.55
C GLU A 525 -2.93 -22.87 3.52
N GLY A 526 -3.62 -22.20 2.59
CA GLY A 526 -3.60 -20.75 2.50
C GLY A 526 -4.18 -20.03 3.70
N LEU A 527 -5.29 -20.51 4.26
CA LEU A 527 -5.86 -19.93 5.49
C LEU A 527 -4.87 -20.03 6.65
N CYS A 528 -4.19 -21.16 6.78
CA CYS A 528 -3.13 -21.35 7.78
C CYS A 528 -1.93 -20.43 7.50
N TRP A 529 -1.57 -20.24 6.23
CA TRP A 529 -0.47 -19.37 5.82
C TRP A 529 -0.76 -17.92 6.17
N VAL A 530 -1.94 -17.39 5.82
CA VAL A 530 -2.33 -15.99 6.08
C VAL A 530 -2.36 -15.72 7.57
N LEU A 531 -2.97 -16.61 8.36
CA LEU A 531 -3.02 -16.43 9.81
C LEU A 531 -1.61 -16.41 10.42
N ARG A 532 -0.71 -17.32 10.00
CA ARG A 532 0.68 -17.26 10.47
C ARG A 532 1.40 -16.01 10.01
N TYR A 533 1.16 -15.55 8.78
CA TYR A 533 1.78 -14.34 8.26
C TYR A 533 1.48 -13.10 9.11
N TYR A 534 0.26 -13.00 9.63
CA TYR A 534 -0.19 -11.91 10.47
C TYR A 534 0.36 -12.00 11.90
N TYR A 535 0.33 -13.19 12.52
CA TYR A 535 0.64 -13.37 13.94
C TYR A 535 2.09 -13.80 14.24
N GLN A 536 2.75 -14.48 13.30
CA GLN A 536 4.09 -15.06 13.49
C GLN A 536 5.11 -14.58 12.44
N GLY A 537 4.66 -13.93 11.36
CA GLY A 537 5.50 -13.58 10.22
C GLY A 537 5.46 -14.65 9.14
N CYS A 538 6.20 -14.44 8.05
CA CYS A 538 6.08 -15.27 6.84
C CYS A 538 6.46 -16.74 7.11
N ALA A 539 5.47 -17.63 7.08
CA ALA A 539 5.67 -19.06 7.31
C ALA A 539 6.31 -19.77 6.11
N SER A 540 6.08 -19.28 4.90
CA SER A 540 6.72 -19.78 3.69
C SER A 540 6.80 -18.71 2.61
N TRP A 541 8.02 -18.42 2.15
CA TRP A 541 8.26 -17.50 1.04
C TRP A 541 7.92 -18.11 -0.33
N LYS A 542 7.82 -19.44 -0.42
CA LYS A 542 7.55 -20.18 -1.67
C LYS A 542 6.08 -20.52 -1.87
N TRP A 543 5.34 -20.68 -0.77
CA TRP A 543 3.94 -21.14 -0.84
C TRP A 543 3.06 -20.11 -1.57
N TYR A 544 2.13 -20.60 -2.38
CA TYR A 544 1.07 -19.82 -3.00
C TYR A 544 -0.15 -20.70 -3.29
N PHE A 545 -1.31 -20.08 -3.46
CA PHE A 545 -2.52 -20.76 -3.89
C PHE A 545 -2.51 -20.97 -5.42
N PRO A 546 -2.48 -22.22 -5.93
CA PRO A 546 -2.21 -22.49 -7.34
C PRO A 546 -3.46 -22.55 -8.22
N PHE A 547 -4.50 -21.79 -7.87
CA PHE A 547 -5.75 -21.70 -8.63
C PHE A 547 -6.24 -20.25 -8.69
N HIS A 548 -6.97 -19.89 -9.73
CA HIS A 548 -7.54 -18.55 -9.88
C HIS A 548 -8.85 -18.35 -9.09
N TYR A 549 -9.52 -19.44 -8.71
CA TYR A 549 -10.83 -19.41 -8.06
C TYR A 549 -10.86 -20.23 -6.77
N ALA A 550 -11.75 -19.86 -5.87
CA ALA A 550 -11.96 -20.54 -4.59
C ALA A 550 -12.89 -21.76 -4.75
N PRO A 551 -12.80 -22.77 -3.86
CA PRO A 551 -13.83 -23.81 -3.76
C PRO A 551 -15.10 -23.25 -3.11
N PHE A 552 -16.19 -24.03 -3.09
CA PHE A 552 -17.36 -23.67 -2.28
C PHE A 552 -17.20 -24.10 -0.82
N ALA A 553 -17.93 -23.44 0.09
CA ALA A 553 -17.87 -23.79 1.51
C ALA A 553 -18.34 -25.24 1.75
N SER A 554 -19.32 -25.71 0.96
CA SER A 554 -19.80 -27.09 1.00
C SER A 554 -18.78 -28.15 0.56
N ASP A 555 -17.63 -27.79 -0.02
CA ASP A 555 -16.54 -28.72 -0.36
C ASP A 555 -15.56 -28.98 0.79
N PHE A 556 -15.59 -28.19 1.86
CA PHE A 556 -14.72 -28.37 3.03
C PHE A 556 -15.23 -29.51 3.92
N LYS A 557 -14.79 -30.73 3.61
CA LYS A 557 -15.11 -31.95 4.36
C LYS A 557 -13.82 -32.70 4.70
N ASP A 558 -13.78 -33.28 5.90
CA ASP A 558 -12.64 -34.06 6.40
C ASP A 558 -11.31 -33.28 6.37
N ILE A 559 -11.35 -31.99 6.74
CA ILE A 559 -10.20 -31.09 6.55
C ILE A 559 -9.16 -31.18 7.68
N LYS A 560 -9.50 -31.81 8.81
CA LYS A 560 -8.64 -31.96 9.99
C LYS A 560 -7.23 -32.45 9.67
N GLY A 561 -7.10 -33.40 8.74
CA GLY A 561 -5.83 -34.02 8.37
C GLY A 561 -5.18 -33.47 7.10
N MET A 562 -5.72 -32.40 6.50
CA MET A 562 -5.27 -31.92 5.20
C MET A 562 -3.96 -31.12 5.24
N PHE A 563 -3.64 -30.50 6.39
CA PHE A 563 -2.45 -29.68 6.57
C PHE A 563 -1.73 -30.03 7.87
N THR A 564 -0.40 -29.97 7.83
CA THR A 564 0.46 -30.22 9.01
C THR A 564 1.36 -29.03 9.25
N ASP A 565 2.28 -28.75 8.32
CA ASP A 565 3.18 -27.61 8.44
C ASP A 565 3.77 -27.17 7.09
N PHE A 566 4.38 -25.99 7.07
CA PHE A 566 5.12 -25.47 5.91
C PHE A 566 6.60 -25.91 5.92
N GLU A 567 7.23 -25.88 4.73
CA GLU A 567 8.68 -26.05 4.60
C GLU A 567 9.42 -24.97 5.41
N LEU A 568 10.29 -25.39 6.34
CA LEU A 568 11.11 -24.50 7.15
C LEU A 568 12.28 -23.93 6.33
N GLY A 569 12.72 -22.71 6.68
CA GLY A 569 13.92 -22.10 6.10
C GLY A 569 13.78 -21.67 4.63
N THR A 570 12.55 -21.51 4.13
CA THR A 570 12.30 -20.88 2.82
C THR A 570 12.85 -19.45 2.80
N LYS A 571 13.33 -19.01 1.63
CA LYS A 571 13.97 -17.71 1.45
C LYS A 571 13.17 -16.86 0.47
N PRO A 572 13.17 -15.52 0.62
CA PRO A 572 12.64 -14.62 -0.39
C PRO A 572 13.39 -14.79 -1.71
N PHE A 573 12.74 -14.44 -2.82
CA PHE A 573 13.42 -14.19 -4.09
C PHE A 573 14.43 -13.05 -3.94
N LYS A 574 15.39 -12.96 -4.87
CA LYS A 574 16.16 -11.72 -5.01
C LYS A 574 15.33 -10.65 -5.72
N PRO A 575 15.63 -9.35 -5.54
CA PRO A 575 14.85 -8.26 -6.12
C PRO A 575 14.62 -8.40 -7.63
N LEU A 576 15.66 -8.67 -8.42
CA LEU A 576 15.52 -8.80 -9.88
C LEU A 576 14.75 -10.08 -10.27
N GLU A 577 14.86 -11.15 -9.50
CA GLU A 577 14.09 -12.38 -9.73
C GLU A 577 12.59 -12.15 -9.49
N GLN A 578 12.25 -11.35 -8.46
CA GLN A 578 10.87 -10.92 -8.25
C GLN A 578 10.38 -10.08 -9.44
N LEU A 579 11.18 -9.14 -9.95
CA LEU A 579 10.79 -8.33 -11.12
C LEU A 579 10.40 -9.23 -12.31
N MET A 580 11.20 -10.26 -12.62
CA MET A 580 10.86 -11.25 -13.64
C MET A 580 9.57 -12.01 -13.30
N GLY A 581 9.34 -12.30 -12.01
CA GLY A 581 8.15 -12.98 -11.54
C GLY A 581 6.86 -12.13 -11.52
N VAL A 582 6.94 -10.80 -11.64
CA VAL A 582 5.76 -9.90 -11.51
C VAL A 582 5.53 -8.95 -12.68
N PHE A 583 6.53 -8.66 -13.51
CA PHE A 583 6.38 -7.69 -14.60
C PHE A 583 5.82 -8.30 -15.89
N PRO A 584 4.98 -7.54 -16.63
CA PRO A 584 4.73 -7.81 -18.04
C PRO A 584 5.94 -7.41 -18.89
N ALA A 585 6.06 -7.98 -20.09
CA ALA A 585 7.16 -7.68 -21.02
C ALA A 585 7.27 -6.18 -21.36
N ALA A 586 6.14 -5.46 -21.37
CA ALA A 586 6.09 -4.01 -21.60
C ALA A 586 6.90 -3.19 -20.57
N SER A 587 7.03 -3.66 -19.34
CA SER A 587 7.84 -3.01 -18.28
C SER A 587 9.27 -3.57 -18.19
N GLY A 588 9.74 -4.27 -19.22
CA GLY A 588 11.08 -4.86 -19.28
C GLY A 588 12.23 -3.84 -19.25
N ASN A 589 11.95 -2.55 -19.44
CA ASN A 589 12.95 -1.47 -19.37
C ASN A 589 13.61 -1.33 -17.98
N PHE A 590 12.99 -1.84 -16.91
CA PHE A 590 13.54 -1.76 -15.55
C PHE A 590 14.46 -2.92 -15.16
N LEU A 591 14.60 -3.89 -16.06
CA LEU A 591 15.43 -5.07 -15.91
C LEU A 591 16.75 -4.90 -16.67
N PRO A 592 17.81 -5.64 -16.27
CA PRO A 592 19.03 -5.75 -17.05
C PRO A 592 18.74 -6.15 -18.49
N GLN A 593 19.49 -5.60 -19.45
CA GLN A 593 19.22 -5.79 -20.88
C GLN A 593 19.17 -7.28 -21.29
N THR A 594 20.03 -8.12 -20.70
CA THR A 594 20.07 -9.56 -20.97
C THR A 594 18.87 -10.31 -20.39
N TRP A 595 18.34 -9.87 -19.25
CA TRP A 595 17.16 -10.45 -18.61
C TRP A 595 15.88 -10.04 -19.33
N ARG A 596 15.81 -8.78 -19.76
CA ARG A 596 14.72 -8.27 -20.60
C ARG A 596 14.50 -9.13 -21.84
N SER A 597 15.57 -9.56 -22.50
CA SER A 597 15.48 -10.43 -23.68
C SER A 597 14.74 -11.75 -23.41
N LEU A 598 14.77 -12.28 -22.18
CA LEU A 598 14.04 -13.50 -21.81
C LEU A 598 12.51 -13.30 -21.80
N MET A 599 12.03 -12.06 -21.71
CA MET A 599 10.60 -11.73 -21.70
C MET A 599 10.03 -11.51 -23.11
N SER A 600 10.87 -11.25 -24.10
CA SER A 600 10.44 -10.86 -25.45
C SER A 600 10.96 -11.77 -26.56
N ASN A 601 12.01 -12.55 -26.32
CA ASN A 601 12.52 -13.49 -27.33
C ASN A 601 11.58 -14.70 -27.44
N PRO A 602 11.00 -14.99 -28.62
CA PRO A 602 10.17 -16.17 -28.84
C PRO A 602 10.85 -17.50 -28.55
N GLU A 603 12.19 -17.55 -28.60
CA GLU A 603 12.98 -18.75 -28.29
C GLU A 603 13.31 -18.90 -26.80
N SER A 604 12.89 -17.95 -25.95
CA SER A 604 13.11 -18.02 -24.51
C SER A 604 12.38 -19.22 -23.89
N SER A 605 13.07 -19.96 -23.02
CA SER A 605 12.52 -21.13 -22.32
C SER A 605 11.41 -20.79 -21.32
N ILE A 606 11.14 -19.51 -21.09
CA ILE A 606 10.13 -18.97 -20.17
C ILE A 606 9.21 -17.94 -20.84
N ILE A 607 9.16 -17.89 -22.17
CA ILE A 607 8.33 -16.92 -22.91
C ILE A 607 6.83 -17.07 -22.61
N ASP A 608 6.38 -18.29 -22.31
CA ASP A 608 5.01 -18.61 -21.92
C ASP A 608 4.55 -17.91 -20.62
N PHE A 609 5.46 -17.36 -19.83
CA PHE A 609 5.12 -16.56 -18.65
C PHE A 609 4.68 -15.13 -19.01
N TYR A 610 4.95 -14.66 -20.22
CA TYR A 610 4.73 -13.26 -20.63
C TYR A 610 3.82 -13.18 -21.86
N PRO A 611 2.54 -13.57 -21.74
CA PRO A 611 1.61 -13.44 -22.85
C PRO A 611 1.37 -11.95 -23.20
N ASP A 612 1.30 -11.63 -24.48
CA ASP A 612 0.99 -10.27 -24.96
C ASP A 612 -0.46 -9.86 -24.63
N ASP A 613 -1.37 -10.84 -24.61
CA ASP A 613 -2.77 -10.64 -24.22
C ASP A 613 -3.25 -11.78 -23.32
N PHE A 614 -4.21 -11.48 -22.44
CA PHE A 614 -4.80 -12.42 -21.49
C PHE A 614 -6.28 -12.13 -21.24
N ALA A 615 -7.01 -13.20 -20.95
CA ALA A 615 -8.44 -13.12 -20.64
C ALA A 615 -8.66 -12.55 -19.23
N ILE A 616 -9.69 -11.72 -19.10
CA ILE A 616 -10.22 -11.25 -17.82
C ILE A 616 -11.60 -11.84 -17.66
N ASP A 617 -11.76 -12.76 -16.71
CA ASP A 617 -13.06 -13.31 -16.35
C ASP A 617 -13.76 -12.37 -15.35
N LEU A 618 -14.89 -11.79 -15.75
CA LEU A 618 -15.66 -10.90 -14.89
C LEU A 618 -16.23 -11.61 -13.66
N ASN A 619 -16.44 -12.93 -13.73
CA ASN A 619 -16.92 -13.76 -12.62
C ASN A 619 -18.14 -13.15 -11.87
N GLY A 620 -19.14 -12.69 -12.63
CA GLY A 620 -20.36 -12.06 -12.10
C GLY A 620 -20.19 -10.61 -11.61
N LYS A 621 -19.03 -9.99 -11.84
CA LYS A 621 -18.79 -8.57 -11.52
C LYS A 621 -19.07 -7.66 -12.71
N LYS A 622 -19.43 -6.41 -12.42
CA LYS A 622 -19.85 -5.43 -13.42
C LYS A 622 -18.70 -4.83 -14.23
N TYR A 623 -17.52 -4.72 -13.62
CA TYR A 623 -16.39 -4.02 -14.21
C TYR A 623 -15.15 -4.90 -14.31
N ALA A 624 -14.37 -4.75 -15.39
CA ALA A 624 -13.16 -5.52 -15.65
C ALA A 624 -12.13 -5.46 -14.50
N TRP A 625 -12.00 -4.30 -13.84
CA TRP A 625 -11.11 -4.14 -12.68
C TRP A 625 -11.51 -5.01 -11.47
N GLN A 626 -12.73 -5.54 -11.43
CA GLN A 626 -13.21 -6.49 -10.43
C GLN A 626 -13.04 -7.96 -10.85
N GLY A 627 -12.76 -8.21 -12.13
CA GLY A 627 -12.59 -9.55 -12.69
C GLY A 627 -11.27 -10.21 -12.31
N VAL A 628 -11.10 -11.47 -12.71
CA VAL A 628 -9.92 -12.30 -12.48
C VAL A 628 -9.07 -12.33 -13.74
N ALA A 629 -7.80 -11.91 -13.65
CA ALA A 629 -6.86 -12.01 -14.76
C ALA A 629 -6.31 -13.43 -14.87
N LEU A 630 -6.57 -14.09 -16.00
CA LEU A 630 -6.16 -15.48 -16.25
C LEU A 630 -4.73 -15.54 -16.79
N LEU A 631 -3.78 -15.37 -15.88
CA LEU A 631 -2.34 -15.48 -16.17
C LEU A 631 -1.79 -16.86 -15.80
N PRO A 632 -0.86 -17.43 -16.59
CA PRO A 632 -0.20 -18.69 -16.26
C PRO A 632 0.73 -18.51 -15.08
N PHE A 633 0.65 -19.32 -14.02
CA PHE A 633 1.53 -19.19 -12.84
C PHE A 633 3.01 -19.43 -13.20
N VAL A 634 3.92 -18.55 -12.75
CA VAL A 634 5.36 -18.73 -13.00
C VAL A 634 5.90 -19.95 -12.24
N ASP A 635 6.56 -20.85 -12.96
CA ASP A 635 7.32 -21.97 -12.38
C ASP A 635 8.69 -21.48 -11.92
N GLU A 636 8.92 -21.53 -10.61
CA GLU A 636 10.16 -21.05 -9.99
C GLU A 636 11.41 -21.80 -10.48
N ARG A 637 11.31 -23.10 -10.75
CA ARG A 637 12.46 -23.91 -11.19
C ARG A 637 12.85 -23.51 -12.61
N ARG A 638 11.87 -23.36 -13.50
CA ARG A 638 12.10 -22.92 -14.88
C ARG A 638 12.65 -21.50 -14.93
N LEU A 639 12.10 -20.58 -14.11
CA LEU A 639 12.59 -19.21 -14.01
C LEU A 639 14.06 -19.18 -13.57
N ARG A 640 14.42 -19.86 -12.47
CA ARG A 640 15.80 -19.88 -11.97
C ARG A 640 16.77 -20.52 -12.96
N ALA A 641 16.34 -21.57 -13.68
CA ALA A 641 17.16 -22.21 -14.70
C ALA A 641 17.49 -21.25 -15.86
N ALA A 642 16.49 -20.51 -16.37
CA ALA A 642 16.70 -19.50 -17.41
C ALA A 642 17.58 -18.35 -16.93
N LEU A 643 17.40 -17.90 -15.67
CA LEU A 643 18.20 -16.82 -15.10
C LEU A 643 19.67 -17.20 -14.86
N ALA A 644 19.97 -18.47 -14.60
CA ALA A 644 21.33 -18.94 -14.34
C ALA A 644 22.29 -18.65 -15.51
N GLU A 645 21.79 -18.67 -16.75
CA GLU A 645 22.56 -18.38 -17.97
C GLU A 645 22.93 -16.90 -18.12
N VAL A 646 22.09 -16.00 -17.59
CA VAL A 646 22.24 -14.54 -17.73
C VAL A 646 22.70 -13.84 -16.46
N TYR A 647 22.74 -14.55 -15.33
CA TYR A 647 23.22 -14.04 -14.04
C TYR A 647 24.65 -13.47 -14.09
N PRO A 648 25.62 -14.12 -14.77
CA PRO A 648 26.98 -13.58 -14.87
C PRO A 648 27.09 -12.24 -15.62
N ASN A 649 26.05 -11.87 -16.37
CA ASN A 649 26.06 -10.65 -17.20
C ASN A 649 25.66 -9.38 -16.42
N LEU A 650 25.32 -9.50 -15.13
CA LEU A 650 24.93 -8.36 -14.32
C LEU A 650 26.10 -7.42 -14.06
N SER A 651 25.87 -6.11 -14.19
CA SER A 651 26.84 -5.10 -13.78
C SER A 651 27.06 -5.10 -12.26
N PRO A 652 28.12 -4.47 -11.75
CA PRO A 652 28.32 -4.31 -10.30
C PRO A 652 27.15 -3.58 -9.61
N GLU A 653 26.57 -2.57 -10.26
CA GLU A 653 25.43 -1.81 -9.77
C GLU A 653 24.16 -2.68 -9.73
N GLU A 654 23.92 -3.49 -10.76
CA GLU A 654 22.80 -4.43 -10.81
C GLU A 654 22.96 -5.53 -9.77
N ASN A 655 24.16 -6.08 -9.59
CA ASN A 655 24.45 -7.05 -8.53
C ASN A 655 24.18 -6.47 -7.13
N LYS A 656 24.55 -5.21 -6.90
CA LYS A 656 24.25 -4.51 -5.65
C LYS A 656 22.75 -4.34 -5.44
N ARG A 657 22.02 -3.89 -6.46
CA ARG A 657 20.56 -3.72 -6.41
C ARG A 657 19.81 -5.06 -6.27
N ASN A 658 20.43 -6.16 -6.70
CA ASN A 658 19.92 -7.52 -6.55
C ASN A 658 20.31 -8.19 -5.20
N SER A 659 21.00 -7.47 -4.32
CA SER A 659 21.36 -7.97 -2.99
C SER A 659 20.30 -7.63 -1.94
N LEU A 660 20.16 -8.48 -0.92
CA LEU A 660 19.29 -8.21 0.22
C LEU A 660 20.01 -7.30 1.20
N GLY A 661 19.31 -6.28 1.71
CA GLY A 661 19.85 -5.31 2.66
C GLY A 661 19.36 -5.54 4.09
N SER A 662 19.51 -4.50 4.91
CA SER A 662 19.11 -4.49 6.32
C SER A 662 18.55 -3.12 6.69
N ASP A 663 17.76 -3.08 7.75
CA ASP A 663 17.17 -1.84 8.25
C ASP A 663 18.27 -0.86 8.69
N MET A 664 17.98 0.44 8.52
CA MET A 664 18.88 1.52 8.93
C MET A 664 18.30 2.30 10.09
N LEU A 665 19.10 2.46 11.14
CA LEU A 665 18.75 3.24 12.32
C LEU A 665 19.43 4.62 12.25
N PHE A 666 18.67 5.67 12.53
CA PHE A 666 19.16 7.05 12.61
C PHE A 666 18.75 7.68 13.94
N VAL A 667 19.70 8.38 14.55
CA VAL A 667 19.47 9.19 15.76
C VAL A 667 20.20 10.51 15.63
N GLY A 668 19.62 11.57 16.20
CA GLY A 668 20.27 12.88 16.28
C GLY A 668 21.44 12.89 17.26
N LYS A 669 22.38 13.85 17.10
CA LYS A 669 23.54 13.98 18.00
C LYS A 669 23.19 14.23 19.46
N SER A 670 22.03 14.84 19.72
CA SER A 670 21.53 15.07 21.08
C SER A 670 20.72 13.92 21.65
N HIS A 671 20.48 12.86 20.87
CA HIS A 671 19.71 11.72 21.33
C HIS A 671 20.49 10.95 22.41
N PRO A 672 19.87 10.51 23.51
CA PRO A 672 20.57 9.82 24.61
C PRO A 672 21.36 8.58 24.16
N CYS A 673 20.86 7.85 23.15
CA CYS A 673 21.54 6.67 22.60
C CYS A 673 22.70 6.99 21.65
N CYS A 674 22.95 8.26 21.30
CA CYS A 674 23.97 8.61 20.31
C CYS A 674 25.37 8.22 20.78
N ASP A 675 25.72 8.51 22.04
CA ASP A 675 27.03 8.17 22.61
C ASP A 675 27.25 6.66 22.65
N PHE A 676 26.25 5.90 23.11
CA PHE A 676 26.27 4.43 23.12
C PHE A 676 26.50 3.85 21.72
N ILE A 677 25.77 4.35 20.72
CA ILE A 677 25.95 3.94 19.33
C ILE A 677 27.37 4.28 18.85
N GLN A 678 27.87 5.49 19.11
CA GLN A 678 29.22 5.87 18.70
C GLN A 678 30.29 4.97 19.34
N GLU A 679 30.11 4.58 20.61
CA GLU A 679 31.01 3.67 21.30
C GLU A 679 31.02 2.26 20.68
N LEU A 680 29.86 1.73 20.27
CA LEU A 680 29.77 0.45 19.56
C LEU A 680 30.65 0.40 18.30
N TYR A 681 30.79 1.53 17.59
CA TYR A 681 31.65 1.62 16.39
C TYR A 681 33.11 1.98 16.71
N ARG A 682 33.41 2.51 17.90
CA ARG A 682 34.77 2.84 18.34
C ARG A 682 35.48 1.67 19.03
N GLY A 683 34.74 0.74 19.64
CA GLY A 683 35.29 -0.41 20.36
C GLY A 683 35.64 -1.58 19.43
N GLU A 684 36.93 -1.93 19.31
CA GLU A 684 37.41 -3.16 18.65
C GLU A 684 37.16 -4.45 19.46
N SER A 685 36.23 -4.46 20.42
CA SER A 685 36.10 -5.57 21.39
C SER A 685 35.02 -6.59 20.99
N HIS A 686 35.48 -7.73 20.50
CA HIS A 686 34.74 -8.95 20.12
C HIS A 686 33.78 -9.53 21.20
N GLU A 687 33.79 -9.03 22.43
CA GLU A 687 33.00 -9.58 23.55
C GLU A 687 31.61 -8.96 23.71
N VAL A 688 31.39 -7.71 23.27
CA VAL A 688 30.09 -7.03 23.42
C VAL A 688 29.05 -7.55 22.42
N CYS A 689 29.47 -7.88 21.18
CA CYS A 689 28.58 -8.48 20.18
C CYS A 689 28.06 -9.88 20.57
N LYS A 690 28.79 -10.63 21.40
CA LYS A 690 28.38 -11.96 21.89
C LYS A 690 27.38 -11.91 23.05
N ALA A 691 27.35 -10.82 23.82
CA ALA A 691 26.49 -10.70 25.00
C ALA A 691 25.04 -10.30 24.65
N MET A 692 24.80 -9.75 23.46
CA MET A 692 23.50 -9.19 23.08
C MET A 692 22.68 -10.04 22.09
N SER A 693 23.19 -11.19 21.64
CA SER A 693 22.54 -12.01 20.58
C SER A 693 22.11 -11.21 19.34
N LEU A 694 22.77 -10.08 19.07
CA LEU A 694 22.58 -9.30 17.86
C LEU A 694 23.54 -9.86 16.82
N GLN A 695 23.00 -10.32 15.67
CA GLN A 695 23.86 -10.68 14.55
C GLN A 695 24.60 -9.40 14.08
N PRO A 696 25.94 -9.39 14.04
CA PRO A 696 26.76 -8.22 13.68
C PRO A 696 26.43 -7.59 12.31
N ASP A 697 25.64 -8.29 11.51
CA ASP A 697 25.31 -8.04 10.12
C ASP A 697 23.96 -7.32 9.92
N GLN A 698 23.21 -7.00 11.00
CA GLN A 698 21.82 -6.52 10.90
C GLN A 698 21.56 -5.06 11.27
N LEU A 699 22.56 -4.26 11.66
CA LEU A 699 22.35 -2.84 11.95
C LEU A 699 23.55 -1.99 11.50
N ILE A 700 23.35 -1.13 10.49
CA ILE A 700 24.29 -0.08 10.13
C ILE A 700 23.74 1.24 10.65
N VAL A 701 24.39 1.83 11.64
CA VAL A 701 24.04 3.14 12.19
C VAL A 701 24.94 4.21 11.57
N TYR A 702 24.34 5.19 10.92
CA TYR A 702 25.06 6.33 10.36
C TYR A 702 25.07 7.49 11.35
N CYS A 703 26.23 7.81 11.93
CA CYS A 703 26.46 9.13 12.54
C CYS A 703 26.82 10.12 11.43
N ILE A 704 25.84 10.86 10.92
CA ILE A 704 26.08 11.81 9.82
C ILE A 704 26.66 13.10 10.38
N VAL A 705 27.90 13.42 9.96
CA VAL A 705 28.50 14.74 10.11
C VAL A 705 28.35 15.45 8.77
N MET A 706 27.48 16.47 8.70
CA MET A 706 27.42 17.38 7.57
C MET A 706 28.81 18.05 7.39
N PRO A 707 29.41 18.06 6.18
CA PRO A 707 30.68 18.73 5.96
C PRO A 707 30.57 20.25 6.17
N GLU A 708 31.68 20.89 6.53
CA GLU A 708 31.75 22.35 6.67
C GLU A 708 31.45 23.05 5.33
N LYS A 709 30.91 24.28 5.42
CA LYS A 709 30.47 25.09 4.27
C LYS A 709 31.63 25.32 3.29
N VAL A 710 31.50 24.84 2.04
CA VAL A 710 32.49 25.09 0.97
C VAL A 710 31.85 25.92 -0.16
N LEU A 711 32.61 26.89 -0.70
CA LEU A 711 32.21 27.76 -1.81
C LEU A 711 31.94 26.96 -3.09
N LYS A 712 30.93 27.36 -3.89
CA LYS A 712 30.59 26.66 -5.14
C LYS A 712 31.60 27.03 -6.24
N PRO A 713 31.98 26.12 -7.15
CA PRO A 713 32.85 26.44 -8.29
C PRO A 713 32.32 27.59 -9.17
N GLY A 714 31.00 27.73 -9.29
CA GLY A 714 30.35 28.84 -10.01
C GLY A 714 30.48 30.21 -9.31
N ASP A 715 30.86 30.24 -8.03
CA ASP A 715 31.15 31.48 -7.29
C ASP A 715 32.54 32.02 -7.67
N TRP A 716 33.45 31.17 -8.17
CA TRP A 716 34.77 31.54 -8.67
C TRP A 716 34.70 32.27 -10.01
N GLU A 717 33.80 31.87 -10.90
CA GLU A 717 33.67 32.47 -12.24
C GLU A 717 33.03 33.88 -12.23
N ARG A 718 32.21 34.19 -11.22
CA ARG A 718 31.61 35.54 -11.07
C ARG A 718 32.59 36.60 -10.58
N GLY A 719 33.63 36.19 -9.85
CA GLY A 719 34.67 37.11 -9.35
C GLY A 719 35.57 37.68 -10.45
N ASN A 720 35.70 36.98 -11.59
CA ASN A 720 36.66 37.32 -12.64
C ASN A 720 36.12 38.20 -13.78
N ARG A 721 34.84 38.63 -13.73
CA ARG A 721 34.20 39.38 -14.84
C ARG A 721 33.73 40.81 -14.50
N GLY A 722 34.08 41.39 -13.36
CA GLY A 722 33.65 42.76 -13.03
C GLY A 722 34.61 43.54 -12.14
N ARG A 723 34.99 44.74 -12.56
CA ARG A 723 35.62 45.76 -11.70
C ARG A 723 34.61 46.24 -10.66
N GLY A 724 34.59 45.60 -9.50
CA GLY A 724 33.84 46.05 -8.33
C GLY A 724 34.18 45.20 -7.11
N ASN A 725 34.27 45.82 -5.92
CA ASN A 725 34.56 45.14 -4.66
C ASN A 725 33.54 44.02 -4.40
N TRP A 726 33.92 42.78 -4.73
CA TRP A 726 33.16 41.60 -4.39
C TRP A 726 33.43 41.23 -2.93
N ARG A 727 32.36 41.04 -2.13
CA ARG A 727 32.44 40.43 -0.80
C ARG A 727 31.88 39.00 -0.90
N PRO A 728 32.56 37.98 -0.36
CA PRO A 728 32.04 36.63 -0.32
C PRO A 728 30.74 36.60 0.51
N GLN A 729 29.63 36.22 -0.13
CA GLN A 729 28.42 35.84 0.61
C GLN A 729 28.54 34.37 1.00
N LEU A 730 28.85 34.12 2.26
CA LEU A 730 28.64 32.81 2.90
C LEU A 730 27.15 32.69 3.22
N GLY A 731 26.39 31.96 2.41
CA GLY A 731 24.98 31.68 2.72
C GLY A 731 24.23 30.88 1.68
N PHE A 732 23.50 29.86 2.15
CA PHE A 732 22.22 29.52 1.54
C PHE A 732 21.30 30.74 1.72
N ASN A 733 20.73 31.22 0.62
CA ASN A 733 19.78 32.32 0.61
C ASN A 733 18.50 31.87 1.35
N SER A 734 18.13 32.54 2.44
CA SER A 734 16.94 32.20 3.25
C SER A 734 15.61 32.36 2.51
N ASN A 735 15.64 32.96 1.30
CA ASN A 735 14.44 33.28 0.52
C ASN A 735 14.28 32.46 -0.77
N ARG A 736 14.94 31.31 -0.93
CA ARG A 736 14.65 30.39 -2.05
C ARG A 736 13.74 29.23 -1.61
N GLN A 737 12.48 29.33 -2.01
CA GLN A 737 11.55 28.21 -2.17
C GLN A 737 12.10 27.23 -3.23
N GLN A 738 11.79 25.94 -3.04
CA GLN A 738 12.21 24.76 -3.82
C GLN A 738 13.51 24.08 -3.37
N VAL A 739 13.35 22.89 -2.81
CA VAL A 739 14.42 21.90 -2.62
C VAL A 739 14.86 21.44 -4.00
N HIS A 740 15.97 21.99 -4.51
CA HIS A 740 16.61 21.49 -5.72
C HIS A 740 17.73 20.53 -5.29
N LEU A 741 17.65 19.26 -5.71
CA LEU A 741 18.76 18.32 -5.63
C LEU A 741 19.84 18.75 -6.64
N ASP A 742 20.67 19.73 -6.28
CA ASP A 742 21.81 20.14 -7.12
C ASP A 742 22.97 19.13 -7.01
N GLN A 743 23.94 19.17 -7.93
CA GLN A 743 25.15 18.32 -7.91
C GLN A 743 25.95 18.39 -6.59
N SER A 744 25.64 19.35 -5.71
CA SER A 744 26.19 19.44 -4.35
C SER A 744 25.58 18.37 -3.43
N ALA A 745 24.29 18.06 -3.57
CA ALA A 745 23.63 16.96 -2.84
C ALA A 745 24.25 15.60 -3.23
N PHE A 746 24.50 15.37 -4.52
CA PHE A 746 25.20 14.17 -5.01
C PHE A 746 26.67 14.09 -4.57
N ARG A 747 27.36 15.23 -4.40
CA ARG A 747 28.72 15.26 -3.82
C ARG A 747 28.72 15.01 -2.30
N ALA A 748 27.70 15.44 -1.57
CA ALA A 748 27.54 15.13 -0.15
C ALA A 748 27.30 13.63 0.11
N LEU A 749 26.63 12.94 -0.83
CA LEU A 749 26.42 11.48 -0.79
C LEU A 749 27.72 10.66 -0.90
N GLY A 750 28.82 11.25 -1.40
CA GLY A 750 30.16 10.64 -1.42
C GLY A 750 30.92 10.73 -0.08
N TYR A 751 30.42 11.51 0.89
CA TYR A 751 31.04 11.76 2.20
C TYR A 751 30.32 11.05 3.35
N VAL A 752 29.53 10.03 3.06
CA VAL A 752 29.10 9.08 4.09
C VAL A 752 30.34 8.29 4.51
N HIS A 753 30.94 8.65 5.64
CA HIS A 753 32.08 7.90 6.18
C HIS A 753 31.60 6.49 6.54
N ARG A 754 31.93 5.53 5.68
CA ARG A 754 31.98 4.12 6.04
C ARG A 754 33.11 4.02 7.05
N ILE A 755 32.82 3.86 8.34
CA ILE A 755 33.84 3.40 9.30
C ILE A 755 34.04 1.91 8.99
N GLY A 756 34.78 1.62 7.93
CA GLY A 756 35.24 0.28 7.61
C GLY A 756 36.52 0.02 8.36
N CYS A 757 36.55 -1.04 9.16
CA CYS A 757 37.79 -1.64 9.64
C CYS A 757 38.70 -1.92 8.44
N ALA A 758 39.76 -1.12 8.28
CA ALA A 758 40.85 -1.47 7.40
C ALA A 758 41.65 -2.59 8.07
N TRP A 759 41.37 -3.83 7.68
CA TRP A 759 42.24 -4.98 7.99
C TRP A 759 43.62 -4.75 7.36
N ARG A 760 44.59 -4.24 8.13
CA ARG A 760 46.01 -4.42 7.84
C ARG A 760 46.50 -5.62 8.63
N GLY A 761 46.55 -6.78 7.95
CA GLY A 761 47.18 -7.97 8.49
C GLY A 761 48.67 -7.73 8.74
N ILE A 762 49.06 -7.67 10.01
CA ILE A 762 50.44 -7.85 10.44
C ILE A 762 50.71 -9.35 10.39
N ARG A 763 51.49 -9.80 9.39
CA ARG A 763 52.18 -11.09 9.46
C ARG A 763 53.56 -10.87 10.07
N THR A 764 53.72 -11.34 11.30
CA THR A 764 55.01 -11.55 11.95
C THR A 764 55.73 -12.79 11.40
N GLN A 765 57.07 -12.68 11.36
CA GLN A 765 58.11 -13.69 11.10
C GLN A 765 58.49 -13.99 9.63
N MET A 766 59.65 -13.46 9.20
CA MET A 766 60.92 -14.18 9.26
C MET A 766 62.12 -13.28 8.89
N SER A 767 63.28 -13.68 9.36
CA SER A 767 64.61 -13.04 9.34
C SER A 767 65.12 -12.53 7.99
N SER A 768 65.76 -11.35 7.97
CA SER A 768 67.22 -11.21 7.73
C SER A 768 67.62 -9.75 7.47
N SER A 769 68.60 -9.30 8.25
CA SER A 769 69.72 -8.42 7.92
C SER A 769 69.56 -7.37 6.80
N ILE A 770 69.70 -6.08 7.14
CA ILE A 770 70.71 -5.12 6.62
C ILE A 770 70.50 -3.74 7.30
N LYS A 771 71.62 -3.01 7.44
CA LYS A 771 71.92 -1.94 8.39
C LYS A 771 71.83 -0.50 7.80
N TYR A 772 71.39 0.46 8.64
CA TYR A 772 71.72 1.92 8.75
C TYR A 772 71.41 2.92 7.60
N PRO A 773 71.37 4.26 7.86
CA PRO A 773 71.01 5.01 9.08
C PRO A 773 70.00 6.17 8.83
N ALA A 774 69.64 6.83 9.93
CA ALA A 774 68.74 7.98 10.04
C ALA A 774 69.25 9.29 9.41
N THR A 775 68.32 10.11 8.91
CA THR A 775 68.47 11.57 8.79
C THR A 775 67.14 12.29 9.08
N ARG A 776 67.17 13.17 10.09
CA ARG A 776 66.18 14.22 10.36
C ARG A 776 66.27 15.29 9.26
N VAL A 777 65.14 15.68 8.67
CA VAL A 777 64.93 17.02 8.07
C VAL A 777 63.46 17.43 8.31
N SER A 778 63.30 18.74 8.46
CA SER A 778 62.21 19.50 9.07
C SER A 778 60.97 19.73 8.19
N SER A 779 59.86 19.98 8.89
CA SER A 779 58.73 20.88 8.61
C SER A 779 58.57 21.54 7.22
N GLN A 780 57.30 21.58 6.82
CA GLN A 780 56.61 22.46 5.84
C GLN A 780 56.35 21.87 4.45
N LEU A 781 55.11 22.16 3.99
CA LEU A 781 54.51 21.97 2.67
C LEU A 781 53.82 20.61 2.40
N PHE A 782 52.56 20.54 2.81
CA PHE A 782 51.57 19.60 2.25
C PHE A 782 51.21 20.07 0.83
N GLY A 783 51.71 19.34 -0.17
CA GLY A 783 51.21 19.35 -1.53
C GLY A 783 51.32 17.94 -2.10
N TRP A 784 50.20 17.23 -2.20
CA TRP A 784 50.06 15.96 -2.92
C TRP A 784 48.66 16.00 -3.55
N GLN A 785 48.52 16.23 -4.86
CA GLN A 785 48.85 15.34 -5.98
C GLN A 785 47.99 14.07 -5.94
N LEU A 786 47.03 14.04 -6.89
CA LEU A 786 46.16 12.92 -7.22
C LEU A 786 46.96 11.63 -7.44
N ALA A 787 46.53 10.55 -6.80
CA ALA A 787 46.85 9.19 -7.22
C ALA A 787 45.61 8.29 -7.00
N LEU A 788 45.00 7.86 -8.11
CA LEU A 788 44.20 6.64 -8.17
C LEU A 788 45.10 5.46 -7.78
N ILE A 789 44.62 4.62 -6.85
CA ILE A 789 45.02 3.22 -6.77
C ILE A 789 43.76 2.40 -6.47
N GLU A 790 43.23 1.76 -7.52
CA GLU A 790 42.41 0.57 -7.44
C GLU A 790 43.26 -0.60 -6.93
N VAL A 791 42.72 -1.39 -6.01
CA VAL A 791 43.21 -2.76 -5.78
C VAL A 791 42.01 -3.69 -5.81
N TYR A 792 41.88 -4.38 -6.95
CA TYR A 792 41.16 -5.62 -7.10
C TYR A 792 41.82 -6.70 -6.21
N MET A 793 41.01 -7.46 -5.48
CA MET A 793 41.35 -8.83 -5.13
C MET A 793 40.15 -9.73 -5.42
N GLU A 794 40.17 -10.32 -6.62
CA GLU A 794 39.62 -11.63 -6.89
C GLU A 794 40.33 -12.65 -5.99
N GLN A 795 39.60 -13.62 -5.41
CA GLN A 795 39.89 -15.04 -5.58
C GLN A 795 38.71 -15.91 -5.11
N PRO A 796 38.51 -17.09 -5.74
CA PRO A 796 37.32 -17.92 -5.61
C PRO A 796 37.43 -18.86 -4.40
N LEU A 797 36.30 -19.15 -3.75
CA LEU A 797 36.18 -20.32 -2.87
C LEU A 797 35.49 -21.44 -3.66
N THR A 798 36.31 -22.31 -4.24
CA THR A 798 36.01 -23.73 -4.26
C THR A 798 36.37 -24.30 -2.89
N ASP A 799 35.58 -25.24 -2.37
CA ASP A 799 36.05 -26.60 -2.13
C ASP A 799 34.96 -27.45 -1.46
N VAL A 800 34.90 -28.71 -1.93
CA VAL A 800 34.50 -29.98 -1.29
C VAL A 800 33.58 -29.93 -0.07
#